data_AF-A0AAD0WQ94-F1
#
_entry.id   AF-A0AAD0WQ94-F1
#
_cell.length_a   1.000
_cell.length_b   1.000
_cell.length_c   1.000
_cell.angle_alpha   90.00
_cell.angle_beta   90.00
_cell.angle_gamma   90.00
#
_symmetry.space_group_name_H-M   'P 1'
#
loop_
_entity.id
_entity.type
_entity.pdbx_description
1 polymer ?
#
loop_
_entity_poly.entity_id
_entity_poly.type
_entity_poly.pdbx_seq_one_letter_code
_entity_poly.pdbx_strand_id
1 'polypeptide(L)'
;MINKKIKITGIVQGVGFRPFVYNLALKYDIKGWVNNDEKGVNILLSSSEENIQNFINELKSNPPILARIDSINIEEITEIKEYKTFEIIQSESSKNKSTIISPDIAICDDCIEDINDMSNFRYNYSLTNCTNCGPRYSIIKTVPYDRINTSMFSFELCEKCKNEYENPINRRYHAQPIACENCGPNVVLYNNKNEVLSSDINAIKEIAQKINKGSIVAIKGMGGFHLICDANNDKVVEKLRIRKSRLNKPFAIMFKDINSIKNYTDLTQKEEELLNSKEKPIVLVKKKKKFNLSQLLAPNINHLGCFIAYTALHHLLFRYLDNPIVATSANLKGEPIITSKDEIIEKLSNVVDFVLDFNRDILNASDDSVIQIVDNNITKIRNARGYAPTAFSFENKSKKKILSLGANQKSTISLYFENNLILSPYIGDLNSLKSMEYFERTIKTFKRFYDFEPEVIVCDKHPNYESTKFALKLKQTNPNLELVQIQHHYAHVLSVMAEYKLNKDVLAFIFDGTGYGDDGNIWGGEVFVASKTEYKRVNHFKYFKLLGGEKAVLEPKRLALSLLFDSFSLEEVLNLEIPCVKVFKESEIKMFHTMWQKGLNSPLTSSVGRLFDAVASFANILHIQSYEGETGLQIEQYYDKTITQSYAYEIIEDKIELSFMIKQMILEKDKKQICSKFINTIGQIILDISNLHKDLPIVLGGGVFQNRTLLELLINMFKDQNREFYYNKNIPLNDGGISVGQIYHII
;
A
#
# COMPACT_ATOMS: atom_id res chain seq x y z
N MET A 1 16.34 -45.56 16.66
CA MET A 1 16.24 -44.11 16.43
C MET A 1 16.34 -43.89 14.93
N ILE A 2 15.56 -42.95 14.41
CA ILE A 2 15.59 -42.56 13.00
C ILE A 2 16.05 -41.12 12.89
N ASN A 3 16.63 -40.77 11.74
CA ASN A 3 17.04 -39.41 11.43
C ASN A 3 16.16 -38.86 10.31
N LYS A 4 15.55 -37.68 10.51
CA LYS A 4 14.81 -36.96 9.46
C LYS A 4 15.37 -35.57 9.25
N LYS A 5 15.55 -35.19 7.99
CA LYS A 5 15.78 -33.80 7.58
C LYS A 5 14.45 -33.17 7.21
N ILE A 6 14.17 -32.01 7.76
CA ILE A 6 13.02 -31.19 7.38
C ILE A 6 13.54 -29.89 6.76
N LYS A 7 13.03 -29.54 5.59
CA LYS A 7 13.26 -28.25 4.92
C LYS A 7 11.95 -27.50 4.88
N ILE A 8 11.93 -26.29 5.44
CA ILE A 8 10.73 -25.47 5.54
C ILE A 8 10.95 -24.18 4.76
N THR A 9 10.00 -23.85 3.89
CA THR A 9 10.02 -22.59 3.12
C THR A 9 8.79 -21.74 3.44
N GLY A 10 8.89 -20.44 3.19
CA GLY A 10 7.85 -19.45 3.47
C GLY A 10 8.40 -18.25 4.24
N ILE A 11 7.55 -17.57 5.00
CA ILE A 11 7.97 -16.55 5.97
C ILE A 11 8.37 -17.27 7.25
N VAL A 12 9.60 -17.79 7.27
CA VAL A 12 10.11 -18.62 8.37
C VAL A 12 11.42 -18.09 8.99
N GLN A 13 11.95 -17.00 8.45
CA GLN A 13 13.11 -16.30 9.03
C GLN A 13 12.71 -14.97 9.66
N GLY A 14 13.36 -14.62 10.77
CA GLY A 14 13.04 -13.42 11.55
C GLY A 14 11.70 -13.45 12.28
N VAL A 15 11.06 -14.62 12.37
CA VAL A 15 9.73 -14.80 12.97
C VAL A 15 9.74 -15.65 14.24
N GLY A 16 10.91 -15.84 14.86
CA GLY A 16 11.05 -16.70 16.05
C GLY A 16 11.04 -18.20 15.76
N PHE A 17 11.23 -18.61 14.51
CA PHE A 17 11.13 -20.03 14.10
C PHE A 17 12.22 -20.92 14.71
N ARG A 18 13.49 -20.50 14.71
CA ARG A 18 14.60 -21.28 15.31
C ARG A 18 14.38 -21.51 16.83
N PRO A 19 14.04 -20.48 17.64
CA PRO A 19 13.62 -20.67 19.03
C PRO A 19 12.46 -21.64 19.22
N PHE A 20 11.43 -21.52 18.38
CA PHE A 20 10.26 -22.39 18.44
C PHE A 20 10.63 -23.86 18.19
N VAL A 21 11.40 -24.13 17.14
CA VAL A 21 11.90 -25.48 16.80
C VAL A 21 12.75 -26.06 17.93
N TYR A 22 13.64 -25.26 18.52
CA TYR A 22 14.47 -25.69 19.64
C TYR A 22 13.63 -26.11 20.85
N ASN A 23 12.67 -25.28 21.26
CA ASN A 23 11.79 -25.58 22.40
C ASN A 23 10.88 -26.79 22.11
N LEU A 24 10.43 -26.94 20.87
CA LEU A 24 9.64 -28.09 20.45
C LEU A 24 10.46 -29.39 20.48
N ALA A 25 11.74 -29.33 20.08
CA ALA A 25 12.65 -30.46 20.17
C ALA A 25 12.90 -30.89 21.62
N LEU A 26 13.08 -29.93 22.54
CA LEU A 26 13.20 -30.22 23.98
C LEU A 26 11.94 -30.88 24.55
N LYS A 27 10.75 -30.38 24.17
CA LYS A 27 9.46 -30.91 24.62
C LYS A 27 9.28 -32.40 24.30
N TYR A 28 9.77 -32.85 23.14
CA TYR A 28 9.63 -34.23 22.67
C TYR A 28 10.91 -35.07 22.79
N ASP A 29 11.90 -34.60 23.57
CA ASP A 29 13.22 -35.23 23.73
C ASP A 29 13.88 -35.64 22.40
N ILE A 30 13.90 -34.69 21.45
CA ILE A 30 14.52 -34.86 20.14
C ILE A 30 15.92 -34.25 20.16
N LYS A 31 16.90 -34.94 19.57
CA LYS A 31 18.27 -34.45 19.37
C LYS A 31 18.49 -34.04 17.91
N GLY A 32 19.49 -33.21 17.64
CA GLY A 32 19.77 -32.72 16.29
C GLY A 32 20.04 -31.22 16.25
N TRP A 33 19.54 -30.51 15.23
CA TRP A 33 19.81 -29.08 15.09
C TRP A 33 18.80 -28.36 14.21
N VAL A 34 18.81 -27.02 14.29
CA VAL A 34 18.10 -26.11 13.40
C VAL A 34 19.01 -24.97 12.94
N ASN A 35 18.92 -24.59 11.66
CA ASN A 35 19.60 -23.42 11.13
C ASN A 35 18.75 -22.69 10.08
N ASN A 36 19.18 -21.47 9.75
CA ASN A 36 18.69 -20.74 8.59
C ASN A 36 19.67 -20.92 7.42
N ASP A 37 19.16 -20.92 6.20
CA ASP A 37 19.95 -20.83 4.97
C ASP A 37 19.32 -19.82 4.00
N GLU A 38 19.73 -19.83 2.73
CA GLU A 38 19.18 -18.99 1.66
C GLU A 38 17.71 -19.25 1.33
N LYS A 39 17.19 -20.44 1.60
CA LYS A 39 15.89 -20.94 1.13
C LYS A 39 14.82 -20.94 2.22
N GLY A 40 15.22 -21.12 3.47
CA GLY A 40 14.31 -21.09 4.61
C GLY A 40 14.97 -21.60 5.89
N VAL A 41 14.34 -22.60 6.51
CA VAL A 41 14.79 -23.23 7.76
C VAL A 41 15.05 -24.71 7.51
N ASN A 42 16.23 -25.20 7.92
CA ASN A 42 16.54 -26.61 7.94
C ASN A 42 16.53 -27.14 9.38
N ILE A 43 15.97 -28.33 9.53
CA ILE A 43 15.90 -29.02 10.81
C ILE A 43 16.40 -30.44 10.60
N LEU A 44 17.26 -30.91 11.49
CA LEU A 44 17.61 -32.32 11.60
C LEU A 44 17.08 -32.85 12.92
N LEU A 45 16.32 -33.94 12.86
CA LEU A 45 15.70 -34.60 14.01
C LEU A 45 16.27 -36.01 14.14
N SER A 46 16.64 -36.39 15.35
CA SER A 46 17.07 -37.73 15.74
C SER A 46 16.31 -38.14 17.00
N SER A 47 15.37 -39.09 16.87
CA SER A 47 14.57 -39.62 17.98
C SER A 47 13.81 -40.90 17.56
N SER A 48 12.79 -41.29 18.33
CA SER A 48 11.80 -42.29 17.90
C SER A 48 10.88 -41.73 16.80
N GLU A 49 10.30 -42.62 15.98
CA GLU A 49 9.31 -42.23 14.95
C GLU A 49 8.13 -41.47 15.57
N GLU A 50 7.65 -41.92 16.73
CA GLU A 50 6.53 -41.31 17.46
C GLU A 50 6.84 -39.86 17.87
N ASN A 51 8.00 -39.60 18.48
CA ASN A 51 8.38 -38.25 18.90
C ASN A 51 8.54 -37.30 17.71
N ILE A 52 9.14 -37.79 16.62
CA ILE A 52 9.31 -37.00 15.39
C ILE A 52 7.94 -36.68 14.77
N GLN A 53 7.00 -37.63 14.76
CA GLN A 53 5.66 -37.39 14.24
C GLN A 53 4.89 -36.36 15.09
N ASN A 54 5.00 -36.44 16.42
CA ASN A 54 4.42 -35.47 17.34
C ASN A 54 5.00 -34.06 17.13
N PHE A 55 6.32 -33.96 16.99
CA PHE A 55 7.00 -32.71 16.63
C PHE A 55 6.49 -32.12 15.32
N ILE A 56 6.39 -32.93 14.26
CA ILE A 56 5.91 -32.46 12.95
C ILE A 56 4.46 -31.98 13.01
N ASN A 57 3.61 -32.70 13.75
CA ASN A 57 2.21 -32.33 13.92
C ASN A 57 2.06 -30.99 14.63
N GLU A 58 2.79 -30.76 15.72
CA GLU A 58 2.74 -29.50 16.45
C GLU A 58 3.39 -28.34 15.69
N LEU A 59 4.47 -28.60 14.94
CA LEU A 59 5.08 -27.60 14.05
C LEU A 59 4.09 -27.11 12.98
N LYS A 60 3.23 -28.00 12.48
CA LYS A 60 2.18 -27.67 11.51
C LYS A 60 0.98 -26.97 12.14
N SER A 61 0.56 -27.41 13.32
CA SER A 61 -0.66 -26.88 13.96
C SER A 61 -0.44 -25.55 14.68
N ASN A 62 0.76 -25.34 15.24
CA ASN A 62 1.06 -24.19 16.11
C ASN A 62 2.39 -23.50 15.72
N PRO A 63 2.58 -23.05 14.46
CA PRO A 63 3.77 -22.31 14.09
C PRO A 63 3.85 -20.96 14.83
N PRO A 64 5.03 -20.31 14.88
CA PRO A 64 5.16 -18.97 15.44
C PRO A 64 4.15 -17.98 14.85
N ILE A 65 3.67 -17.01 15.64
CA ILE A 65 2.58 -16.07 15.27
C ILE A 65 2.88 -15.26 13.99
N LEU A 66 4.16 -14.99 13.72
CA LEU A 66 4.60 -14.27 12.52
C LEU A 66 4.93 -15.19 11.35
N ALA A 67 5.02 -16.49 11.58
CA ALA A 67 5.42 -17.44 10.57
C ALA A 67 4.27 -17.75 9.59
N ARG A 68 4.64 -17.93 8.32
CA ARG A 68 3.79 -18.52 7.30
C ARG A 68 4.57 -19.64 6.64
N ILE A 69 4.14 -20.88 6.84
CA ILE A 69 4.77 -22.05 6.23
C ILE A 69 4.12 -22.30 4.89
N ASP A 70 4.89 -22.19 3.81
CA ASP A 70 4.42 -22.41 2.44
C ASP A 70 4.69 -23.86 2.01
N SER A 71 5.79 -24.48 2.46
CA SER A 71 6.05 -25.91 2.23
C SER A 71 6.88 -26.54 3.35
N ILE A 72 6.71 -27.85 3.54
CA ILE A 72 7.51 -28.70 4.44
C ILE A 72 7.91 -29.94 3.65
N ASN A 73 9.21 -30.09 3.37
CA ASN A 73 9.76 -31.30 2.76
C ASN A 73 10.49 -32.11 3.84
N ILE A 74 10.17 -33.40 3.94
CA ILE A 74 10.69 -34.32 4.96
C ILE A 74 11.41 -35.45 4.23
N GLU A 75 12.70 -35.59 4.50
CA GLU A 75 13.57 -36.62 3.94
C GLU A 75 14.10 -37.50 5.09
N GLU A 76 14.01 -38.82 4.95
CA GLU A 76 14.66 -39.74 5.88
C GLU A 76 16.15 -39.84 5.55
N ILE A 77 17.00 -39.76 6.58
CA ILE A 77 18.45 -39.86 6.43
C ILE A 77 18.92 -41.21 6.95
N THR A 78 19.64 -41.95 6.09
CA THR A 78 20.21 -43.27 6.41
C THR A 78 21.50 -43.22 7.22
N GLU A 79 22.20 -42.07 7.25
CA GLU A 79 23.37 -41.86 8.10
C GLU A 79 22.97 -41.78 9.58
N ILE A 80 23.45 -42.74 10.36
CA ILE A 80 23.28 -42.78 11.82
C ILE A 80 24.41 -41.95 12.45
N LYS A 81 24.18 -40.63 12.53
CA LYS A 81 25.00 -39.75 13.38
C LYS A 81 24.29 -39.57 14.72
N GLU A 82 24.97 -39.89 15.81
CA GLU A 82 24.43 -39.69 17.15
C GLU A 82 24.58 -38.22 17.58
N TYR A 83 23.46 -37.62 17.98
CA TYR A 83 23.39 -36.28 18.54
C TYR A 83 23.10 -36.38 20.04
N LYS A 84 23.89 -35.69 20.87
CA LYS A 84 23.68 -35.69 22.33
C LYS A 84 22.63 -34.66 22.76
N THR A 85 22.53 -33.56 22.02
CA THR A 85 21.72 -32.38 22.30
C THR A 85 20.98 -31.94 21.04
N PHE A 86 20.01 -31.05 21.21
CA PHE A 86 19.45 -30.27 20.11
C PHE A 86 20.07 -28.87 20.15
N GLU A 87 20.51 -28.33 19.01
CA GLU A 87 21.24 -27.06 18.95
C GLU A 87 20.73 -26.13 17.85
N ILE A 88 20.75 -24.82 18.12
CA ILE A 88 20.64 -23.82 17.05
C ILE A 88 22.05 -23.55 16.54
N ILE A 89 22.36 -24.04 15.34
CA ILE A 89 23.69 -23.90 14.75
C ILE A 89 23.77 -22.64 13.87
N GLN A 90 24.99 -22.28 13.49
CA GLN A 90 25.24 -21.12 12.64
C GLN A 90 24.52 -21.24 11.29
N SER A 91 23.93 -20.13 10.83
CA SER A 91 23.30 -20.06 9.52
C SER A 91 24.32 -20.34 8.42
N GLU A 92 23.95 -21.17 7.44
CA GLU A 92 24.79 -21.42 6.26
C GLU A 92 24.57 -20.32 5.23
N SER A 93 25.59 -20.03 4.42
CA SER A 93 25.41 -19.18 3.25
C SER A 93 25.91 -19.80 1.96
N SER A 94 25.09 -19.69 0.93
CA SER A 94 25.21 -20.23 -0.42
C SER A 94 24.66 -19.22 -1.44
N LYS A 95 24.75 -19.54 -2.74
CA LYS A 95 24.15 -18.71 -3.80
C LYS A 95 22.71 -19.16 -4.06
N ASN A 96 21.86 -18.23 -4.51
CA ASN A 96 20.44 -18.41 -4.86
C ASN A 96 19.48 -18.29 -3.66
N LYS A 97 19.47 -17.10 -3.06
CA LYS A 97 18.51 -16.68 -2.04
C LYS A 97 17.07 -16.73 -2.54
N SER A 98 16.21 -17.49 -1.84
CA SER A 98 14.77 -17.56 -2.10
C SER A 98 13.89 -17.40 -0.87
N THR A 99 14.49 -17.19 0.32
CA THR A 99 13.76 -16.94 1.57
C THR A 99 12.91 -15.68 1.47
N ILE A 100 11.63 -15.80 1.85
CA ILE A 100 10.70 -14.68 1.86
C ILE A 100 11.00 -13.74 3.03
N ILE A 101 11.15 -12.45 2.72
CA ILE A 101 11.41 -11.41 3.72
C ILE A 101 10.13 -11.10 4.50
N SER A 102 10.21 -11.15 5.84
CA SER A 102 9.11 -10.74 6.72
C SER A 102 8.87 -9.23 6.63
N PRO A 103 7.60 -8.78 6.61
CA PRO A 103 7.27 -7.36 6.77
C PRO A 103 7.60 -6.88 8.20
N ASP A 104 7.65 -5.56 8.35
CA ASP A 104 7.73 -4.86 9.63
C ASP A 104 6.43 -5.04 10.45
N ILE A 105 6.54 -5.40 11.74
CA ILE A 105 5.40 -5.72 12.59
C ILE A 105 5.35 -4.79 13.82
N ALA A 106 4.13 -4.42 14.23
CA ALA A 106 3.93 -3.60 15.42
C ALA A 106 4.44 -4.28 16.69
N ILE A 107 4.78 -3.48 17.70
CA ILE A 107 5.12 -3.98 19.05
C ILE A 107 3.98 -4.84 19.63
N CYS A 108 4.33 -5.98 20.23
CA CYS A 108 3.39 -6.88 20.92
C CYS A 108 3.13 -6.45 22.36
N ASP A 109 2.03 -6.93 22.95
CA ASP A 109 1.60 -6.56 24.30
C ASP A 109 2.65 -6.89 25.37
N ASP A 110 3.30 -8.05 25.29
CA ASP A 110 4.44 -8.42 26.16
C ASP A 110 5.56 -7.36 26.22
N CYS A 111 5.88 -6.75 25.07
CA CYS A 111 6.91 -5.71 25.01
C CYS A 111 6.37 -4.34 25.45
N ILE A 112 5.05 -4.11 25.36
CA ILE A 112 4.41 -2.94 25.96
C ILE A 112 4.44 -3.06 27.49
N GLU A 113 4.20 -4.25 28.04
CA GLU A 113 4.34 -4.50 29.49
C GLU A 113 5.76 -4.22 29.98
N ASP A 114 6.79 -4.70 29.27
CA ASP A 114 8.20 -4.45 29.64
C ASP A 114 8.56 -2.96 29.78
N ILE A 115 8.04 -2.10 28.90
CA ILE A 115 8.34 -0.66 28.97
C ILE A 115 7.54 0.05 30.06
N ASN A 116 6.49 -0.57 30.57
CA ASN A 116 5.64 -0.07 31.66
C ASN A 116 6.10 -0.59 33.04
N ASP A 117 6.80 -1.72 33.10
CA ASP A 117 7.27 -2.33 34.35
C ASP A 117 8.57 -1.69 34.85
N MET A 118 8.50 -0.99 35.99
CA MET A 118 9.64 -0.33 36.63
C MET A 118 10.75 -1.29 37.08
N SER A 119 10.45 -2.57 37.28
CA SER A 119 11.43 -3.60 37.65
C SER A 119 12.20 -4.13 36.44
N ASN A 120 11.65 -3.95 35.24
CA ASN A 120 12.27 -4.38 34.00
C ASN A 120 13.39 -3.42 33.58
N PHE A 121 14.54 -3.95 33.15
CA PHE A 121 15.64 -3.09 32.68
C PHE A 121 15.37 -2.42 31.31
N ARG A 122 14.22 -2.70 30.68
CA ARG A 122 13.69 -1.98 29.52
C ARG A 122 12.57 -1.00 29.88
N TYR A 123 12.34 -0.71 31.16
CA TYR A 123 11.43 0.35 31.58
C TYR A 123 11.75 1.65 30.80
N ASN A 124 10.75 2.25 30.17
CA ASN A 124 10.87 3.44 29.30
C ASN A 124 11.73 3.29 28.02
N TYR A 125 12.19 2.10 27.66
CA TYR A 125 13.01 1.93 26.47
C TYR A 125 12.17 2.00 25.17
N SER A 126 12.45 2.97 24.32
CA SER A 126 11.62 3.36 23.16
C SER A 126 11.75 2.49 21.92
N LEU A 127 12.70 1.55 21.91
CA LEU A 127 13.01 0.70 20.76
C LEU A 127 13.00 -0.80 21.09
N THR A 128 12.34 -1.18 22.19
CA THR A 128 12.16 -2.58 22.58
C THR A 128 11.45 -3.40 21.50
N ASN A 129 11.79 -4.68 21.42
CA ASN A 129 11.13 -5.67 20.59
C ASN A 129 11.43 -7.08 21.13
N CYS A 130 10.80 -8.09 20.52
CA CYS A 130 11.10 -9.50 20.70
C CYS A 130 11.04 -10.23 19.34
N THR A 131 11.14 -11.56 19.36
CA THR A 131 11.05 -12.40 18.15
C THR A 131 9.69 -12.25 17.43
N ASN A 132 8.63 -11.89 18.16
CA ASN A 132 7.25 -11.77 17.68
C ASN A 132 6.83 -10.36 17.24
N CYS A 133 7.72 -9.36 17.31
CA CYS A 133 7.37 -7.99 16.94
C CYS A 133 8.55 -7.12 16.48
N GLY A 134 8.27 -5.92 16.01
CA GLY A 134 9.26 -4.89 15.68
C GLY A 134 9.73 -4.92 14.22
N PRO A 135 10.80 -4.16 13.92
CA PRO A 135 11.27 -3.99 12.55
C PRO A 135 11.88 -5.27 11.98
N ARG A 136 11.67 -5.50 10.68
CA ARG A 136 12.21 -6.59 9.87
C ARG A 136 12.71 -6.04 8.55
N TYR A 137 11.81 -5.90 7.57
CA TYR A 137 12.12 -5.33 6.25
C TYR A 137 12.87 -4.00 6.36
N SER A 138 12.45 -3.08 7.22
CA SER A 138 13.08 -1.76 7.37
C SER A 138 14.56 -1.79 7.78
N ILE A 139 15.02 -2.84 8.45
CA ILE A 139 16.37 -2.93 9.02
C ILE A 139 17.25 -4.01 8.38
N ILE A 140 16.70 -4.85 7.49
CA ILE A 140 17.45 -5.95 6.90
C ILE A 140 18.33 -5.48 5.74
N LYS A 141 19.63 -5.80 5.80
CA LYS A 141 20.58 -5.55 4.71
C LYS A 141 20.52 -6.66 3.67
N THR A 142 20.54 -7.92 4.10
CA THR A 142 20.43 -9.12 3.24
C THR A 142 20.02 -10.34 4.10
N VAL A 143 19.78 -11.48 3.46
CA VAL A 143 19.56 -12.77 4.14
C VAL A 143 20.80 -13.67 4.02
N PRO A 144 21.02 -14.65 4.93
CA PRO A 144 20.16 -15.08 6.04
C PRO A 144 19.89 -14.01 7.13
N TYR A 145 18.71 -14.04 7.75
CA TYR A 145 18.31 -13.07 8.78
C TYR A 145 19.06 -13.29 10.09
N ASP A 146 20.17 -12.58 10.25
CA ASP A 146 20.98 -12.50 11.46
C ASP A 146 21.43 -11.06 11.73
N ARG A 147 21.77 -10.74 12.99
CA ARG A 147 22.07 -9.38 13.47
C ARG A 147 23.12 -8.67 12.60
N ILE A 148 24.15 -9.40 12.16
CA ILE A 148 25.22 -8.89 11.26
C ILE A 148 24.71 -8.40 9.91
N ASN A 149 23.59 -8.95 9.44
CA ASN A 149 22.95 -8.57 8.19
C ASN A 149 21.81 -7.57 8.41
N THR A 150 21.84 -6.80 9.50
CA THR A 150 20.84 -5.76 9.80
C THR A 150 21.50 -4.45 10.22
N SER A 151 20.74 -3.36 10.31
CA SER A 151 21.21 -2.11 10.92
C SER A 151 21.49 -2.22 12.43
N MET A 152 21.26 -3.38 13.05
CA MET A 152 21.65 -3.66 14.44
C MET A 152 23.08 -4.16 14.58
N PHE A 153 23.81 -4.38 13.48
CA PHE A 153 25.18 -4.90 13.50
C PHE A 153 26.15 -4.03 14.32
N SER A 154 26.02 -2.71 14.26
CA SER A 154 26.89 -1.77 14.98
C SER A 154 26.61 -1.70 16.49
N PHE A 155 25.58 -2.38 16.98
CA PHE A 155 25.17 -2.35 18.38
C PHE A 155 25.57 -3.66 19.06
N GLU A 156 26.66 -3.65 19.82
CA GLU A 156 27.09 -4.82 20.59
C GLU A 156 26.14 -5.09 21.75
N LEU A 157 25.86 -6.36 22.07
CA LEU A 157 24.94 -6.72 23.15
C LEU A 157 25.62 -6.56 24.52
N CYS A 158 24.97 -5.85 25.45
CA CYS A 158 25.37 -5.89 26.85
C CYS A 158 25.07 -7.27 27.47
N GLU A 159 25.66 -7.56 28.63
CA GLU A 159 25.49 -8.85 29.32
C GLU A 159 24.03 -9.24 29.54
N LYS A 160 23.16 -8.31 29.97
CA LYS A 160 21.74 -8.59 30.19
C LYS A 160 21.02 -9.01 28.90
N CYS A 161 21.24 -8.28 27.81
CA CYS A 161 20.66 -8.63 26.51
C CYS A 161 21.26 -9.94 25.96
N LYS A 162 22.55 -10.17 26.15
CA LYS A 162 23.22 -11.40 25.74
C LYS A 162 22.63 -12.63 26.46
N ASN A 163 22.43 -12.53 27.77
CA ASN A 163 21.80 -13.58 28.57
C ASN A 163 20.40 -13.94 28.06
N GLU A 164 19.57 -12.94 27.71
CA GLU A 164 18.25 -13.22 27.12
C GLU A 164 18.33 -13.76 25.68
N TYR A 165 19.30 -13.30 24.90
CA TYR A 165 19.53 -13.74 23.51
C TYR A 165 19.97 -15.21 23.45
N GLU A 166 20.75 -15.67 24.44
CA GLU A 166 21.29 -17.03 24.54
C GLU A 166 20.39 -17.98 25.36
N ASN A 167 19.44 -17.47 26.15
CA ASN A 167 18.57 -18.28 26.99
C ASN A 167 17.34 -18.82 26.22
N PRO A 168 17.22 -20.15 26.01
CA PRO A 168 16.15 -20.73 25.17
C PRO A 168 14.73 -20.56 25.69
N ILE A 169 14.55 -20.43 27.01
CA ILE A 169 13.22 -20.23 27.62
C ILE A 169 12.80 -18.75 27.61
N ASN A 170 13.69 -17.83 27.20
CA ASN A 170 13.35 -16.41 27.09
C ASN A 170 12.69 -16.12 25.73
N ARG A 171 11.63 -15.31 25.71
CA ARG A 171 10.96 -14.89 24.46
C ARG A 171 11.86 -14.14 23.47
N ARG A 172 13.02 -13.64 23.94
CA ARG A 172 14.03 -12.94 23.16
C ARG A 172 15.19 -13.83 22.72
N TYR A 173 15.11 -15.14 22.94
CA TYR A 173 16.05 -16.11 22.41
C TYR A 173 16.21 -15.92 20.90
N HIS A 174 17.44 -15.68 20.43
CA HIS A 174 17.75 -15.34 19.03
C HIS A 174 16.93 -14.17 18.42
N ALA A 175 16.41 -13.24 19.22
CA ALA A 175 15.84 -12.00 18.71
C ALA A 175 16.95 -11.12 18.13
N GLN A 176 17.15 -11.16 16.81
CA GLN A 176 18.22 -10.42 16.14
C GLN A 176 18.22 -8.91 16.43
N PRO A 177 17.06 -8.22 16.55
CA PRO A 177 17.03 -6.80 16.90
C PRO A 177 16.90 -6.50 18.39
N ILE A 178 17.21 -7.47 19.28
CA ILE A 178 17.22 -7.26 20.74
C ILE A 178 18.17 -6.11 21.12
N ALA A 179 17.71 -5.27 22.05
CA ALA A 179 18.46 -4.16 22.60
C ALA A 179 17.85 -3.67 23.93
N CYS A 180 18.55 -2.77 24.61
CA CYS A 180 18.10 -1.99 25.77
C CYS A 180 18.81 -0.62 25.77
N GLU A 181 18.56 0.25 26.75
CA GLU A 181 19.21 1.57 26.82
C GLU A 181 20.75 1.52 26.83
N ASN A 182 21.34 0.48 27.41
CA ASN A 182 22.80 0.38 27.55
C ASN A 182 23.53 0.02 26.25
N CYS A 183 22.87 -0.71 25.35
CA CYS A 183 23.53 -1.39 24.22
C CYS A 183 22.82 -1.16 22.89
N GLY A 184 21.70 -0.44 22.93
CA GLY A 184 20.81 -0.23 21.82
C GLY A 184 20.94 1.16 21.22
N PRO A 185 20.07 1.46 20.24
CA PRO A 185 19.96 2.80 19.72
C PRO A 185 19.31 3.74 20.75
N ASN A 186 19.75 5.00 20.75
CA ASN A 186 19.32 6.06 21.65
C ASN A 186 18.49 7.09 20.89
N VAL A 187 17.51 7.68 21.58
CA VAL A 187 16.65 8.72 21.03
C VAL A 187 17.23 10.09 21.36
N VAL A 188 17.23 11.00 20.38
CA VAL A 188 17.75 12.36 20.56
C VAL A 188 16.77 13.36 19.94
N LEU A 189 16.50 14.43 20.69
CA LEU A 189 15.70 15.56 20.25
C LEU A 189 16.61 16.69 19.74
N TYR A 190 16.29 17.19 18.56
CA TYR A 190 16.97 18.29 17.89
C TYR A 190 16.01 19.45 17.64
N ASN A 191 16.54 20.67 17.64
CA ASN A 191 15.85 21.81 17.05
C ASN A 191 16.03 21.87 15.53
N ASN A 192 15.37 22.83 14.88
CA ASN A 192 15.48 23.07 13.44
C ASN A 192 16.86 23.56 12.95
N LYS A 193 17.80 23.84 13.86
CA LYS A 193 19.20 24.20 13.58
C LYS A 193 20.17 23.05 13.80
N ASN A 194 19.67 21.82 14.01
CA ASN A 194 20.46 20.63 14.27
C ASN A 194 21.18 20.61 15.63
N GLU A 195 20.75 21.42 16.59
CA GLU A 195 21.31 21.43 17.95
C GLU A 195 20.56 20.41 18.82
N VAL A 196 21.31 19.63 19.59
CA VAL A 196 20.76 18.64 20.54
C VAL A 196 20.13 19.36 21.73
N LEU A 197 18.89 19.01 22.05
CA LEU A 197 18.16 19.56 23.19
C LEU A 197 18.13 18.59 24.38
N SER A 198 17.81 17.32 24.11
CA SER A 198 17.67 16.28 25.13
C SER A 198 17.79 14.88 24.50
N SER A 199 17.98 13.86 25.34
CA SER A 199 18.07 12.46 24.92
C SER A 199 17.09 11.57 25.69
N ASP A 200 16.90 10.36 25.16
CA ASP A 200 16.21 9.23 25.79
C ASP A 200 14.78 9.58 26.23
N ILE A 201 14.35 9.17 27.42
CA ILE A 201 12.99 9.46 27.91
C ILE A 201 12.71 10.96 28.06
N ASN A 202 13.74 11.79 28.31
CA ASN A 202 13.56 13.23 28.42
C ASN A 202 13.26 13.86 27.06
N ALA A 203 13.90 13.38 25.98
CA ALA A 203 13.58 13.76 24.61
C ALA A 203 12.11 13.48 24.27
N ILE A 204 11.59 12.32 24.68
CA ILE A 204 10.20 11.91 24.44
C ILE A 204 9.20 12.76 25.24
N LYS A 205 9.51 13.06 26.51
CA LYS A 205 8.69 13.96 27.34
C LYS A 205 8.65 15.37 26.76
N GLU A 206 9.81 15.90 26.41
CA GLU A 206 9.93 17.26 25.90
C GLU A 206 9.18 17.41 24.57
N ILE A 207 9.39 16.49 23.61
CA ILE A 207 8.72 16.57 22.31
C ILE A 207 7.19 16.45 22.42
N ALA A 208 6.68 15.59 23.32
CA ALA A 208 5.25 15.51 23.59
C ALA A 208 4.69 16.85 24.11
N GLN A 209 5.39 17.50 25.04
CA GLN A 209 5.01 18.83 25.52
C GLN A 209 5.05 19.90 24.42
N LYS A 210 6.02 19.84 23.49
CA LYS A 210 6.05 20.75 22.33
C LYS A 210 4.84 20.51 21.41
N ILE A 211 4.46 19.25 21.18
CA ILE A 211 3.26 18.90 20.40
C ILE A 211 1.99 19.45 21.08
N ASN A 212 1.80 19.22 22.39
CA ASN A 212 0.65 19.75 23.13
C ASN A 212 0.59 21.29 23.10
N LYS A 213 1.76 21.96 23.01
CA LYS A 213 1.86 23.42 22.85
C LYS A 213 1.68 23.91 21.40
N GLY A 214 1.41 23.02 20.46
CA GLY A 214 1.10 23.34 19.07
C GLY A 214 2.31 23.43 18.12
N SER A 215 3.43 22.80 18.46
CA SER A 215 4.56 22.65 17.52
C SER A 215 4.28 21.59 16.46
N ILE A 216 4.84 21.78 15.27
CA ILE A 216 4.90 20.78 14.20
C ILE A 216 6.27 20.12 14.26
N VAL A 217 6.34 18.81 14.32
CA VAL A 217 7.59 18.09 14.58
C VAL A 217 7.79 16.96 13.57
N ALA A 218 9.04 16.54 13.35
CA ALA A 218 9.34 15.30 12.67
C ALA A 218 9.75 14.24 13.70
N ILE A 219 9.17 13.04 13.63
CA ILE A 219 9.59 11.91 14.47
C ILE A 219 9.96 10.73 13.57
N LYS A 220 11.12 10.12 13.83
CA LYS A 220 11.53 8.90 13.13
C LYS A 220 10.65 7.74 13.54
N GLY A 221 9.97 7.16 12.57
CA GLY A 221 9.18 5.94 12.71
C GLY A 221 9.98 4.69 12.34
N MET A 222 9.27 3.60 12.04
CA MET A 222 9.89 2.32 11.67
C MET A 222 10.46 2.32 10.25
N GLY A 223 9.70 2.85 9.28
CA GLY A 223 10.05 2.87 7.86
C GLY A 223 10.41 4.25 7.28
N GLY A 224 10.36 5.30 8.10
CA GLY A 224 10.73 6.67 7.73
C GLY A 224 10.23 7.68 8.76
N PHE A 225 10.42 8.97 8.52
CA PHE A 225 9.94 10.05 9.39
C PHE A 225 8.46 10.38 9.15
N HIS A 226 7.75 10.76 10.21
CA HIS A 226 6.43 11.36 10.16
C HIS A 226 6.48 12.83 10.56
N LEU A 227 5.73 13.67 9.85
CA LEU A 227 5.35 15.00 10.34
C LEU A 227 4.15 14.85 11.27
N ILE A 228 4.30 15.39 12.47
CA ILE A 228 3.38 15.21 13.59
C ILE A 228 2.97 16.56 14.16
N CYS A 229 1.67 16.68 14.47
CA CYS A 229 1.11 17.78 15.25
C CYS A 229 -0.19 17.36 15.93
N ASP A 230 -0.69 18.16 16.87
CA ASP A 230 -1.98 17.94 17.54
C ASP A 230 -3.14 17.97 16.53
N ALA A 231 -3.90 16.87 16.44
CA ALA A 231 -5.03 16.73 15.52
C ALA A 231 -6.27 17.52 15.96
N ASN A 232 -6.35 17.93 17.22
CA ASN A 232 -7.48 18.70 17.75
C ASN A 232 -7.32 20.21 17.53
N ASN A 233 -6.11 20.69 17.19
CA ASN A 233 -5.81 22.12 17.08
C ASN A 233 -5.90 22.62 15.64
N ASP A 234 -7.02 23.26 15.28
CA ASP A 234 -7.28 23.79 13.93
C ASP A 234 -6.13 24.66 13.40
N LYS A 235 -5.59 25.58 14.21
CA LYS A 235 -4.53 26.50 13.80
C LYS A 235 -3.25 25.76 13.42
N VAL A 236 -2.93 24.69 14.15
CA VAL A 236 -1.71 23.91 13.91
C VAL A 236 -1.88 22.99 12.70
N VAL A 237 -3.07 22.40 12.53
CA VAL A 237 -3.39 21.60 11.33
C VAL A 237 -3.35 22.48 10.08
N GLU A 238 -3.93 23.68 10.12
CA GLU A 238 -3.86 24.66 9.03
C GLU A 238 -2.42 25.05 8.70
N LYS A 239 -1.63 25.37 9.73
CA LYS A 239 -0.19 25.69 9.59
C LYS A 239 0.58 24.55 8.93
N LEU A 240 0.30 23.29 9.28
CA LEU A 240 0.91 22.13 8.63
C LEU A 240 0.49 22.01 7.15
N ARG A 241 -0.78 22.24 6.82
CA ARG A 241 -1.26 22.21 5.42
C ARG A 241 -0.57 23.23 4.54
N ILE A 242 -0.43 24.46 5.05
CA ILE A 242 0.25 25.55 4.35
C ILE A 242 1.73 25.20 4.17
N ARG A 243 2.44 24.84 5.25
CA ARG A 243 3.88 24.53 5.20
C ARG A 243 4.21 23.32 4.31
N LYS A 244 3.32 22.33 4.24
CA LYS A 244 3.49 21.12 3.40
C LYS A 244 2.96 21.29 1.97
N SER A 245 2.36 22.44 1.63
CA SER A 245 1.67 22.63 0.34
C SER A 245 0.62 21.54 0.05
N ARG A 246 -0.14 21.17 1.09
CA ARG A 246 -1.14 20.09 1.08
C ARG A 246 -2.48 20.59 1.61
N LEU A 247 -3.20 21.33 0.77
CA LEU A 247 -4.42 22.04 1.16
C LEU A 247 -5.57 21.09 1.57
N ASN A 248 -5.99 20.15 0.72
CA ASN A 248 -7.19 19.35 1.02
C ASN A 248 -6.92 17.86 1.25
N LYS A 249 -5.78 17.32 0.80
CA LYS A 249 -5.52 15.87 0.91
C LYS A 249 -5.60 15.42 2.38
N PRO A 250 -6.43 14.42 2.72
CA PRO A 250 -6.67 14.01 4.10
C PRO A 250 -5.39 13.63 4.83
N PHE A 251 -5.31 13.94 6.12
CA PHE A 251 -4.24 13.47 7.00
C PHE A 251 -4.62 12.14 7.64
N ALA A 252 -3.62 11.30 7.87
CA ALA A 252 -3.76 10.14 8.74
C ALA A 252 -3.57 10.58 10.20
N ILE A 253 -4.36 9.99 11.09
CA ILE A 253 -4.46 10.35 12.50
C ILE A 253 -4.08 9.11 13.32
N MET A 254 -3.07 9.27 14.17
CA MET A 254 -2.66 8.24 15.11
C MET A 254 -3.33 8.47 16.46
N PHE A 255 -3.86 7.40 17.01
CA PHE A 255 -4.49 7.35 18.33
C PHE A 255 -3.67 6.48 19.28
N LYS A 256 -3.90 6.67 20.58
CA LYS A 256 -3.26 5.87 21.63
C LYS A 256 -3.62 4.38 21.50
N ASP A 257 -4.91 4.10 21.39
CA ASP A 257 -5.49 2.77 21.40
C ASP A 257 -6.87 2.76 20.72
N ILE A 258 -7.48 1.58 20.61
CA ILE A 258 -8.78 1.39 19.98
C ILE A 258 -9.92 2.13 20.72
N ASN A 259 -9.85 2.22 22.04
CA ASN A 259 -10.86 2.89 22.85
C ASN A 259 -10.89 4.39 22.54
N SER A 260 -9.71 4.98 22.36
CA SER A 260 -9.57 6.37 21.92
C SER A 260 -10.21 6.59 20.54
N ILE A 261 -9.97 5.71 19.56
CA ILE A 261 -10.56 5.83 18.21
C ILE A 261 -12.10 5.81 18.25
N LYS A 262 -12.68 4.87 19.00
CA LYS A 262 -14.14 4.68 19.11
C LYS A 262 -14.88 5.94 19.59
N ASN A 263 -14.19 6.88 20.25
CA ASN A 263 -14.79 8.15 20.64
C ASN A 263 -15.09 9.06 19.45
N TYR A 264 -14.38 8.92 18.33
CA TYR A 264 -14.43 9.83 17.17
C TYR A 264 -15.01 9.19 15.91
N THR A 265 -15.07 7.86 15.83
CA THR A 265 -15.44 7.13 14.61
C THR A 265 -16.49 6.07 14.86
N ASP A 266 -17.24 5.73 13.81
CA ASP A 266 -18.19 4.62 13.80
C ASP A 266 -17.49 3.40 13.20
N LEU A 267 -16.85 2.60 14.06
CA LEU A 267 -16.12 1.39 13.66
C LEU A 267 -17.05 0.18 13.51
N THR A 268 -16.85 -0.56 12.43
CA THR A 268 -17.30 -1.95 12.30
C THR A 268 -16.35 -2.90 13.02
N GLN A 269 -16.80 -4.12 13.30
CA GLN A 269 -15.96 -5.17 13.91
C GLN A 269 -14.69 -5.43 13.09
N LYS A 270 -14.80 -5.50 11.77
CA LYS A 270 -13.66 -5.78 10.89
C LYS A 270 -12.63 -4.65 10.88
N GLU A 271 -13.08 -3.40 10.93
CA GLU A 271 -12.18 -2.24 11.06
C GLU A 271 -11.46 -2.26 12.42
N GLU A 272 -12.13 -2.65 13.49
CA GLU A 272 -11.51 -2.82 14.81
C GLU A 272 -10.47 -3.95 14.84
N GLU A 273 -10.77 -5.10 14.23
CA GLU A 273 -9.83 -6.22 14.08
C GLU A 273 -8.56 -5.79 13.34
N LEU A 274 -8.70 -4.99 12.26
CA LEU A 274 -7.56 -4.48 11.50
C LEU A 274 -6.74 -3.46 12.29
N LEU A 275 -7.39 -2.54 12.99
CA LEU A 275 -6.69 -1.52 13.78
C LEU A 275 -5.85 -2.15 14.91
N ASN A 276 -6.36 -3.24 15.51
CA ASN A 276 -5.65 -4.02 16.53
C ASN A 276 -4.76 -5.14 15.97
N SER A 277 -4.69 -5.31 14.65
CA SER A 277 -3.88 -6.36 14.05
C SER A 277 -2.38 -6.10 14.31
N LYS A 278 -1.54 -7.13 14.14
CA LYS A 278 -0.08 -7.00 14.26
C LYS A 278 0.51 -6.03 13.22
N GLU A 279 -0.19 -5.79 12.12
CA GLU A 279 0.20 -4.85 11.06
C GLU A 279 -0.14 -3.39 11.40
N LYS A 280 -1.18 -3.12 12.21
CA LYS A 280 -1.67 -1.77 12.57
C LYS A 280 -1.66 -0.76 11.40
N PRO A 281 -2.35 -1.03 10.27
CA PRO A 281 -2.39 -0.14 9.11
C PRO A 281 -3.20 1.14 9.37
N ILE A 282 -3.11 2.11 8.46
CA ILE A 282 -4.10 3.18 8.35
C ILE A 282 -5.37 2.59 7.76
N VAL A 283 -6.47 2.65 8.50
CA VAL A 283 -7.80 2.20 8.09
C VAL A 283 -8.68 3.41 7.81
N LEU A 284 -9.32 3.43 6.64
CA LEU A 284 -10.31 4.45 6.28
C LEU A 284 -11.64 4.15 6.96
N VAL A 285 -12.02 4.94 7.95
CA VAL A 285 -13.19 4.72 8.80
C VAL A 285 -14.12 5.92 8.82
N LYS A 286 -15.42 5.69 9.03
CA LYS A 286 -16.42 6.75 9.04
C LYS A 286 -16.30 7.62 10.30
N LYS A 287 -16.28 8.94 10.14
CA LYS A 287 -16.28 9.87 11.28
C LYS A 287 -17.66 9.99 11.91
N LYS A 288 -17.74 10.10 13.23
CA LYS A 288 -18.99 10.38 13.95
C LYS A 288 -19.55 11.75 13.56
N LYS A 289 -20.88 11.90 13.62
CA LYS A 289 -21.56 13.19 13.37
C LYS A 289 -21.11 14.30 14.34
N LYS A 290 -20.94 13.96 15.62
CA LYS A 290 -20.31 14.84 16.62
C LYS A 290 -18.82 14.53 16.63
N PHE A 291 -18.03 15.44 16.05
CA PHE A 291 -16.60 15.27 15.81
C PHE A 291 -15.83 16.38 16.51
N ASN A 292 -15.16 16.05 17.61
CA ASN A 292 -14.35 16.99 18.42
C ASN A 292 -12.86 16.88 18.06
N LEU A 293 -12.57 16.90 16.76
CA LEU A 293 -11.22 17.08 16.21
C LEU A 293 -11.30 18.12 15.09
N SER A 294 -10.16 18.60 14.62
CA SER A 294 -10.11 19.60 13.56
C SER A 294 -10.82 19.11 12.29
N GLN A 295 -11.77 19.90 11.77
CA GLN A 295 -12.43 19.61 10.49
C GLN A 295 -11.45 19.68 9.32
N LEU A 296 -10.32 20.36 9.52
CA LEU A 296 -9.24 20.44 8.55
C LEU A 296 -8.46 19.14 8.42
N LEU A 297 -8.68 18.11 9.24
CA LEU A 297 -8.00 16.82 9.07
C LEU A 297 -8.36 16.14 7.75
N ALA A 298 -9.63 16.21 7.39
CA ALA A 298 -10.21 15.56 6.22
C ALA A 298 -11.36 16.44 5.66
N PRO A 299 -11.03 17.56 5.02
CA PRO A 299 -12.03 18.53 4.57
C PRO A 299 -12.93 17.92 3.50
N ASN A 300 -14.24 18.22 3.58
CA ASN A 300 -15.26 17.84 2.60
C ASN A 300 -15.44 16.33 2.38
N ILE A 301 -14.90 15.49 3.26
CA ILE A 301 -15.12 14.04 3.26
C ILE A 301 -15.59 13.55 4.64
N ASN A 302 -16.27 12.41 4.65
CA ASN A 302 -16.87 11.80 5.84
C ASN A 302 -16.05 10.63 6.43
N HIS A 303 -14.88 10.33 5.88
CA HIS A 303 -13.98 9.30 6.36
C HIS A 303 -12.65 9.89 6.85
N LEU A 304 -12.02 9.20 7.79
CA LEU A 304 -10.71 9.50 8.35
C LEU A 304 -9.78 8.32 8.12
N GLY A 305 -8.50 8.60 7.84
CA GLY A 305 -7.46 7.59 7.94
C GLY A 305 -7.00 7.47 9.39
N CYS A 306 -7.38 6.40 10.07
CA CYS A 306 -7.08 6.17 11.48
C CYS A 306 -6.14 4.98 11.68
N PHE A 307 -5.25 5.06 12.66
CA PHE A 307 -4.39 3.97 13.10
C PHE A 307 -3.97 4.19 14.55
N ILE A 308 -3.40 3.17 15.18
CA ILE A 308 -2.99 3.24 16.60
C ILE A 308 -1.47 3.16 16.75
N ALA A 309 -0.99 3.54 17.93
CA ALA A 309 0.40 3.39 18.33
C ALA A 309 0.93 1.98 18.01
N TYR A 310 2.00 1.91 17.23
CA TYR A 310 2.56 0.64 16.72
C TYR A 310 4.03 0.40 17.07
N THR A 311 4.69 1.33 17.77
CA THR A 311 6.07 1.17 18.28
C THR A 311 6.12 1.55 19.76
N ALA A 312 7.14 1.06 20.49
CA ALA A 312 7.38 1.49 21.87
C ALA A 312 7.49 3.02 21.98
N LEU A 313 8.20 3.67 21.05
CA LEU A 313 8.28 5.13 20.99
C LEU A 313 6.89 5.80 20.94
N HIS A 314 5.96 5.30 20.12
CA HIS A 314 4.60 5.84 20.09
C HIS A 314 3.87 5.62 21.42
N HIS A 315 3.96 4.43 22.02
CA HIS A 315 3.34 4.16 23.32
C HIS A 315 3.87 5.07 24.43
N LEU A 316 5.18 5.33 24.45
CA LEU A 316 5.80 6.28 25.39
C LEU A 316 5.35 7.72 25.12
N LEU A 317 5.26 8.12 23.86
CA LEU A 317 4.78 9.45 23.47
C LEU A 317 3.34 9.69 23.97
N PHE A 318 2.44 8.72 23.79
CA PHE A 318 1.05 8.79 24.27
C PHE A 318 0.88 8.75 25.80
N ARG A 319 1.95 8.57 26.59
CA ARG A 319 1.90 8.82 28.04
C ARG A 319 1.88 10.31 28.38
N TYR A 320 2.34 11.16 27.45
CA TYR A 320 2.54 12.59 27.67
C TYR A 320 1.78 13.47 26.65
N LEU A 321 1.09 12.87 25.68
CA LEU A 321 0.20 13.57 24.76
C LEU A 321 -1.21 13.67 25.31
N ASP A 322 -1.84 14.83 25.13
CA ASP A 322 -3.20 15.08 25.59
C ASP A 322 -4.25 14.62 24.56
N ASN A 323 -3.91 14.65 23.27
CA ASN A 323 -4.82 14.46 22.14
C ASN A 323 -4.27 13.44 21.12
N PRO A 324 -5.14 12.90 20.24
CA PRO A 324 -4.69 12.25 19.01
C PRO A 324 -3.82 13.17 18.16
N ILE A 325 -2.93 12.60 17.35
CA ILE A 325 -1.96 13.36 16.54
C ILE A 325 -2.14 13.10 15.06
N VAL A 326 -1.92 14.12 14.24
CA VAL A 326 -1.64 13.92 12.81
C VAL A 326 -0.32 13.17 12.70
N ALA A 327 -0.27 12.16 11.83
CA ALA A 327 0.96 11.45 11.50
C ALA A 327 0.99 11.17 10.00
N THR A 328 1.67 12.04 9.25
CA THR A 328 1.79 11.93 7.78
C THR A 328 3.24 11.78 7.38
N SER A 329 3.54 11.03 6.32
CA SER A 329 4.90 10.85 5.77
C SER A 329 5.69 12.18 5.69
N ALA A 330 6.92 12.22 6.17
CA ALA A 330 7.78 13.38 6.04
C ALA A 330 8.50 13.36 4.69
N ASN A 331 7.96 14.13 3.76
CA ASN A 331 8.45 14.25 2.40
C ASN A 331 7.97 15.55 1.75
N LEU A 332 8.73 16.03 0.77
CA LEU A 332 8.24 17.03 -0.18
C LEU A 332 7.19 16.41 -1.10
N LYS A 333 6.31 17.23 -1.67
CA LYS A 333 5.24 16.75 -2.55
C LYS A 333 5.84 15.99 -3.73
N GLY A 334 5.50 14.72 -3.87
CA GLY A 334 5.96 13.84 -4.96
C GLY A 334 7.29 13.14 -4.69
N GLU A 335 7.97 13.41 -3.57
CA GLU A 335 9.19 12.69 -3.17
C GLU A 335 8.88 11.52 -2.21
N PRO A 336 9.76 10.49 -2.14
CA PRO A 336 9.68 9.41 -1.16
C PRO A 336 9.80 9.89 0.30
N ILE A 337 9.41 9.02 1.23
CA ILE A 337 9.58 9.28 2.68
C ILE A 337 11.05 9.39 3.06
N ILE A 338 11.38 10.42 3.84
CA ILE A 338 12.74 10.67 4.32
C ILE A 338 13.09 9.71 5.47
N THR A 339 14.32 9.20 5.49
CA THR A 339 14.80 8.21 6.48
C THR A 339 15.90 8.72 7.41
N SER A 340 16.47 9.90 7.15
CA SER A 340 17.56 10.50 7.95
C SER A 340 17.17 11.88 8.47
N LYS A 341 17.63 12.22 9.68
CA LYS A 341 17.43 13.56 10.26
C LYS A 341 18.05 14.66 9.40
N ASP A 342 19.23 14.42 8.85
CA ASP A 342 19.95 15.45 8.10
C ASP A 342 19.16 15.89 6.87
N GLU A 343 18.53 14.95 6.16
CA GLU A 343 17.59 15.27 5.06
C GLU A 343 16.33 16.00 5.54
N ILE A 344 15.81 15.71 6.75
CA ILE A 344 14.68 16.46 7.33
C ILE A 344 15.07 17.91 7.56
N ILE A 345 16.26 18.17 8.11
CA ILE A 345 16.72 19.53 8.40
C ILE A 345 17.01 20.27 7.09
N GLU A 346 17.66 19.62 6.13
CA GLU A 346 17.95 20.19 4.82
C GLU A 346 16.68 20.57 4.05
N LYS A 347 15.70 19.66 3.98
CA LYS A 347 14.53 19.81 3.09
C LYS A 347 13.28 20.39 3.77
N LEU A 348 13.10 20.14 5.06
CA LEU A 348 11.86 20.39 5.79
C LEU A 348 12.04 21.32 7.01
N SER A 349 13.17 22.01 7.16
CA SER A 349 13.39 23.01 8.24
C SER A 349 12.34 24.13 8.28
N ASN A 350 11.77 24.50 7.12
CA ASN A 350 10.66 25.46 7.05
C ASN A 350 9.30 24.85 7.42
N VAL A 351 9.22 23.52 7.53
CA VAL A 351 7.99 22.78 7.86
C VAL A 351 7.95 22.44 9.34
N VAL A 352 9.06 21.92 9.89
CA VAL A 352 9.14 21.41 11.26
C VAL A 352 9.87 22.36 12.20
N ASP A 353 9.39 22.40 13.43
CA ASP A 353 9.98 23.17 14.53
C ASP A 353 11.04 22.33 15.28
N PHE A 354 10.86 21.00 15.35
CA PHE A 354 11.76 20.04 16.04
C PHE A 354 11.85 18.70 15.33
N VAL A 355 12.93 17.93 15.59
CA VAL A 355 13.14 16.59 15.04
C VAL A 355 13.53 15.61 16.15
N LEU A 356 12.79 14.50 16.29
CA LEU A 356 13.13 13.38 17.17
C LEU A 356 13.66 12.22 16.33
N ASP A 357 14.93 11.88 16.53
CA ASP A 357 15.65 10.84 15.77
C ASP A 357 16.16 9.74 16.73
N PHE A 358 16.52 8.60 16.17
CA PHE A 358 17.33 7.58 16.84
C PHE A 358 18.40 7.04 15.90
N ASN A 359 19.55 6.65 16.45
CA ASN A 359 20.74 6.28 15.68
C ASN A 359 20.72 4.86 15.07
N ARG A 360 19.56 4.22 14.95
CA ARG A 360 19.38 3.02 14.12
C ARG A 360 18.98 3.42 12.70
N ASP A 361 19.76 2.98 11.73
CA ASP A 361 19.46 3.23 10.33
C ASP A 361 18.20 2.50 9.87
N ILE A 362 17.43 3.18 9.02
CA ILE A 362 16.35 2.62 8.23
C ILE A 362 16.96 2.33 6.86
N LEU A 363 17.28 1.05 6.60
CA LEU A 363 17.94 0.63 5.37
C LEU A 363 16.97 0.61 4.19
N ASN A 364 15.73 0.21 4.46
CA ASN A 364 14.69 0.11 3.45
C ASN A 364 13.50 0.93 3.92
N ALA A 365 13.22 2.02 3.21
CA ALA A 365 12.10 2.89 3.54
C ALA A 365 10.78 2.15 3.30
N SER A 366 9.75 2.50 4.08
CA SER A 366 8.42 1.91 3.96
C SER A 366 7.39 2.88 4.51
N ASP A 367 6.49 3.34 3.64
CA ASP A 367 5.30 4.10 4.02
C ASP A 367 4.36 3.24 4.89
N ASP A 368 3.42 3.90 5.58
CA ASP A 368 2.31 3.18 6.22
C ASP A 368 1.33 2.65 5.17
N SER A 369 0.90 1.40 5.33
CA SER A 369 -0.17 0.82 4.51
C SER A 369 -1.50 1.54 4.76
N VAL A 370 -2.31 1.67 3.70
CA VAL A 370 -3.65 2.27 3.76
C VAL A 370 -4.66 1.26 3.25
N ILE A 371 -5.68 0.99 4.05
CA ILE A 371 -6.68 -0.05 3.83
C ILE A 371 -8.08 0.52 4.02
N GLN A 372 -9.04 0.00 3.27
CA GLN A 372 -10.46 0.18 3.51
C GLN A 372 -11.18 -1.16 3.58
N ILE A 373 -12.35 -1.18 4.21
CA ILE A 373 -13.26 -2.33 4.21
C ILE A 373 -14.39 -2.07 3.22
N VAL A 374 -14.61 -3.03 2.32
CA VAL A 374 -15.70 -3.04 1.34
C VAL A 374 -16.35 -4.42 1.41
N ASP A 375 -17.67 -4.48 1.65
CA ASP A 375 -18.42 -5.75 1.80
C ASP A 375 -17.73 -6.73 2.78
N ASN A 376 -17.32 -6.23 3.96
CA ASN A 376 -16.60 -6.99 4.99
C ASN A 376 -15.26 -7.61 4.55
N ASN A 377 -14.74 -7.23 3.38
CA ASN A 377 -13.45 -7.66 2.84
C ASN A 377 -12.43 -6.51 2.89
N ILE A 378 -11.15 -6.88 3.02
CA ILE A 378 -10.03 -5.95 2.94
C ILE A 378 -9.84 -5.51 1.49
N THR A 379 -9.71 -4.21 1.28
CA THR A 379 -9.25 -3.62 0.02
C THR A 379 -8.05 -2.72 0.29
N LYS A 380 -6.88 -3.09 -0.24
CA LYS A 380 -5.67 -2.28 -0.07
C LYS A 380 -5.65 -1.10 -1.04
N ILE A 381 -5.51 0.10 -0.49
CA ILE A 381 -5.24 1.34 -1.24
C ILE A 381 -3.74 1.50 -1.46
N ARG A 382 -2.96 1.15 -0.43
CA ARG A 382 -1.50 1.20 -0.43
C ARG A 382 -0.94 0.00 0.31
N ASN A 383 -0.13 -0.81 -0.36
CA ASN A 383 0.55 -1.97 0.21
C ASN A 383 1.99 -1.59 0.61
N ALA A 384 2.24 -1.41 1.91
CA ALA A 384 3.52 -0.96 2.45
C ALA A 384 3.78 -1.60 3.84
N ARG A 385 4.16 -0.83 4.87
CA ARG A 385 4.47 -1.35 6.23
C ARG A 385 3.37 -2.29 6.76
N GLY A 386 3.77 -3.39 7.39
CA GLY A 386 2.86 -4.42 7.91
C GLY A 386 2.55 -5.53 6.90
N TYR A 387 2.53 -5.22 5.60
CA TYR A 387 2.06 -6.16 4.57
C TYR A 387 3.10 -6.46 3.49
N ALA A 388 3.93 -5.48 3.14
CA ALA A 388 4.94 -5.57 2.10
C ALA A 388 6.34 -5.77 2.71
N PRO A 389 7.24 -6.53 2.07
CA PRO A 389 7.08 -7.21 0.77
C PRO A 389 6.03 -8.33 0.83
N THR A 390 5.19 -8.41 -0.20
CA THR A 390 4.12 -9.43 -0.25
C THR A 390 4.55 -10.55 -1.19
N ALA A 391 4.43 -11.79 -0.73
CA ALA A 391 4.82 -12.96 -1.49
C ALA A 391 3.62 -13.86 -1.83
N PHE A 392 3.51 -14.21 -3.11
CA PHE A 392 2.52 -15.15 -3.65
C PHE A 392 3.25 -16.35 -4.24
N SER A 393 2.68 -17.55 -4.07
CA SER A 393 3.20 -18.77 -4.67
C SER A 393 2.28 -19.28 -5.77
N PHE A 394 2.89 -19.60 -6.91
CA PHE A 394 2.24 -20.20 -8.07
C PHE A 394 2.68 -21.66 -8.22
N GLU A 395 1.96 -22.46 -8.99
CA GLU A 395 2.30 -23.87 -9.21
C GLU A 395 3.47 -24.03 -10.19
N ASN A 396 3.50 -23.17 -11.21
CA ASN A 396 4.50 -23.22 -12.27
C ASN A 396 5.82 -22.59 -11.83
N LYS A 397 6.92 -23.35 -11.88
CA LYS A 397 8.25 -22.79 -11.70
C LYS A 397 8.71 -22.11 -12.99
N SER A 398 9.03 -20.82 -12.95
CA SER A 398 9.70 -20.17 -14.07
C SER A 398 11.16 -20.61 -14.14
N LYS A 399 11.61 -20.87 -15.36
CA LYS A 399 13.02 -21.11 -15.68
C LYS A 399 13.83 -19.82 -15.74
N LYS A 400 13.17 -18.66 -15.89
CA LYS A 400 13.77 -17.33 -16.00
C LYS A 400 13.45 -16.46 -14.79
N LYS A 401 14.39 -15.59 -14.42
CA LYS A 401 14.19 -14.51 -13.45
C LYS A 401 13.51 -13.31 -14.12
N ILE A 402 12.30 -12.97 -13.71
CA ILE A 402 11.47 -11.92 -14.34
C ILE A 402 11.33 -10.73 -13.39
N LEU A 403 11.64 -9.53 -13.87
CA LEU A 403 11.45 -8.26 -13.15
C LEU A 403 10.40 -7.42 -13.86
N SER A 404 9.29 -7.14 -13.19
CA SER A 404 8.31 -6.17 -13.64
C SER A 404 8.53 -4.82 -12.96
N LEU A 405 8.47 -3.76 -13.76
CA LEU A 405 8.72 -2.38 -13.34
C LEU A 405 7.44 -1.59 -13.01
N GLY A 406 6.26 -2.19 -13.26
CA GLY A 406 4.98 -1.59 -12.92
C GLY A 406 4.64 -0.33 -13.72
N ALA A 407 3.77 0.49 -13.14
CA ALA A 407 3.36 1.79 -13.67
C ALA A 407 4.20 2.95 -13.07
N ASN A 408 3.94 4.18 -13.54
CA ASN A 408 4.65 5.38 -13.11
C ASN A 408 4.03 6.06 -11.88
N GLN A 409 2.70 5.95 -11.71
CA GLN A 409 1.99 6.42 -10.53
C GLN A 409 1.86 5.27 -9.52
N LYS A 410 1.88 5.60 -8.22
CA LYS A 410 1.75 4.63 -7.11
C LYS A 410 2.63 3.37 -7.31
N SER A 411 3.83 3.57 -7.85
CA SER A 411 4.67 2.55 -8.44
C SER A 411 5.05 1.45 -7.43
N THR A 412 5.13 0.23 -7.94
CA THR A 412 5.65 -0.96 -7.28
C THR A 412 6.44 -1.76 -8.31
N ILE A 413 7.43 -2.53 -7.85
CA ILE A 413 8.08 -3.55 -8.68
C ILE A 413 7.65 -4.93 -8.22
N SER A 414 7.67 -5.88 -9.16
CA SER A 414 7.46 -7.29 -8.84
C SER A 414 8.61 -8.12 -9.37
N LEU A 415 8.99 -9.17 -8.64
CA LEU A 415 9.99 -10.14 -9.05
C LEU A 415 9.34 -11.51 -9.11
N TYR A 416 9.70 -12.31 -10.12
CA TYR A 416 9.34 -13.72 -10.20
C TYR A 416 10.55 -14.59 -10.46
N PHE A 417 10.72 -15.60 -9.60
CA PHE A 417 11.79 -16.58 -9.70
C PHE A 417 11.34 -17.86 -9.00
N GLU A 418 11.76 -19.01 -9.53
CA GLU A 418 11.19 -20.30 -9.15
C GLU A 418 9.65 -20.23 -9.25
N ASN A 419 8.94 -20.38 -8.15
CA ASN A 419 7.49 -20.27 -8.07
C ASN A 419 7.00 -19.11 -7.17
N ASN A 420 7.88 -18.15 -6.86
CA ASN A 420 7.59 -17.05 -5.95
C ASN A 420 7.44 -15.74 -6.72
N LEU A 421 6.31 -15.07 -6.53
CA LEU A 421 6.10 -13.68 -6.92
C LEU A 421 6.26 -12.79 -5.69
N ILE A 422 7.19 -11.85 -5.75
CA ILE A 422 7.44 -10.88 -4.69
C ILE A 422 7.03 -9.49 -5.16
N LEU A 423 6.02 -8.90 -4.53
CA LEU A 423 5.58 -7.53 -4.72
C LEU A 423 6.29 -6.61 -3.70
N SER A 424 6.95 -5.56 -4.19
CA SER A 424 7.62 -4.58 -3.34
C SER A 424 6.63 -3.75 -2.51
N PRO A 425 7.10 -3.09 -1.44
CA PRO A 425 6.37 -1.97 -0.86
C PRO A 425 6.10 -0.87 -1.88
N TYR A 426 5.10 -0.06 -1.59
CA TYR A 426 4.80 1.19 -2.28
C TYR A 426 6.05 2.07 -2.43
N ILE A 427 6.35 2.47 -3.67
CA ILE A 427 7.47 3.36 -3.99
C ILE A 427 6.99 4.81 -4.11
N GLY A 428 5.81 5.03 -4.69
CA GLY A 428 5.26 6.35 -4.96
C GLY A 428 5.25 6.72 -6.44
N ASP A 429 5.06 8.00 -6.73
CA ASP A 429 5.02 8.50 -8.10
C ASP A 429 6.44 8.80 -8.59
N LEU A 430 6.77 8.36 -9.81
CA LEU A 430 8.12 8.43 -10.38
C LEU A 430 8.44 9.77 -11.07
N ASN A 431 7.79 10.86 -10.65
CA ASN A 431 7.86 12.16 -11.34
C ASN A 431 9.06 13.04 -10.93
N SER A 432 9.92 12.58 -10.01
CA SER A 432 11.07 13.34 -9.52
C SER A 432 12.35 12.50 -9.57
N LEU A 433 13.50 13.17 -9.65
CA LEU A 433 14.81 12.50 -9.59
C LEU A 433 14.95 11.67 -8.30
N LYS A 434 14.49 12.20 -7.17
CA LYS A 434 14.52 11.48 -5.88
C LYS A 434 13.61 10.25 -5.87
N SER A 435 12.45 10.32 -6.51
CA SER A 435 11.57 9.16 -6.68
C SER A 435 12.22 8.08 -7.53
N MET A 436 12.91 8.47 -8.60
CA MET A 436 13.64 7.54 -9.46
C MET A 436 14.87 6.93 -8.77
N GLU A 437 15.65 7.72 -8.01
CA GLU A 437 16.74 7.20 -7.17
C GLU A 437 16.22 6.16 -6.17
N TYR A 438 15.05 6.41 -5.57
CA TYR A 438 14.42 5.48 -4.64
C TYR A 438 13.90 4.22 -5.33
N PHE A 439 13.32 4.35 -6.52
CA PHE A 439 12.90 3.23 -7.37
C PHE A 439 14.10 2.32 -7.72
N GLU A 440 15.19 2.90 -8.22
CA GLU A 440 16.42 2.15 -8.51
C GLU A 440 17.04 1.50 -7.27
N ARG A 441 17.04 2.20 -6.13
CA ARG A 441 17.50 1.65 -4.84
C ARG A 441 16.64 0.47 -4.39
N THR A 442 15.34 0.53 -4.64
CA THR A 442 14.40 -0.57 -4.35
C THR A 442 14.72 -1.77 -5.22
N ILE A 443 14.92 -1.61 -6.53
CA ILE A 443 15.38 -2.69 -7.41
C ILE A 443 16.68 -3.31 -6.90
N LYS A 444 17.71 -2.49 -6.62
CA LYS A 444 19.00 -2.96 -6.09
C LYS A 444 18.87 -3.73 -4.78
N THR A 445 17.95 -3.31 -3.92
CA THR A 445 17.65 -3.97 -2.64
C THR A 445 17.06 -5.36 -2.85
N PHE A 446 16.03 -5.47 -3.68
CA PHE A 446 15.41 -6.77 -3.97
C PHE A 446 16.34 -7.70 -4.75
N LYS A 447 17.16 -7.17 -5.67
CA LYS A 447 18.25 -7.95 -6.30
C LYS A 447 19.20 -8.57 -5.26
N ARG A 448 19.59 -7.81 -4.24
CA ARG A 448 20.48 -8.25 -3.15
C ARG A 448 19.80 -9.22 -2.16
N PHE A 449 18.48 -9.11 -1.96
CA PHE A 449 17.75 -10.05 -1.12
C PHE A 449 17.66 -11.44 -1.73
N TYR A 450 17.54 -11.53 -3.06
CA TYR A 450 17.21 -12.78 -3.75
C TYR A 450 18.32 -13.28 -4.71
N ASP A 451 19.54 -12.73 -4.63
CA ASP A 451 20.62 -12.94 -5.61
C ASP A 451 20.08 -12.92 -7.05
N PHE A 452 19.28 -11.90 -7.33
CA PHE A 452 18.42 -11.85 -8.48
C PHE A 452 19.04 -10.97 -9.56
N GLU A 453 19.26 -11.57 -10.73
CA GLU A 453 19.63 -10.88 -11.96
C GLU A 453 18.53 -11.17 -12.99
N PRO A 454 17.82 -10.14 -13.49
CA PRO A 454 16.70 -10.35 -14.41
C PRO A 454 17.21 -10.88 -15.75
N GLU A 455 16.49 -11.87 -16.27
CA GLU A 455 16.60 -12.36 -17.65
C GLU A 455 15.48 -11.79 -18.53
N VAL A 456 14.35 -11.45 -17.91
CA VAL A 456 13.22 -10.77 -18.53
C VAL A 456 12.88 -9.50 -17.73
N ILE A 457 12.73 -8.38 -18.42
CA ILE A 457 12.15 -7.16 -17.87
C ILE A 457 10.79 -6.91 -18.53
N VAL A 458 9.80 -6.61 -17.70
CA VAL A 458 8.45 -6.24 -18.13
C VAL A 458 8.16 -4.79 -17.72
N CYS A 459 7.64 -4.00 -18.64
CA CYS A 459 7.20 -2.62 -18.36
C CYS A 459 5.89 -2.27 -19.09
N ASP A 460 5.35 -1.08 -18.79
CA ASP A 460 4.17 -0.55 -19.45
C ASP A 460 4.49 -0.13 -20.90
N LYS A 461 3.50 -0.22 -21.80
CA LYS A 461 3.62 0.30 -23.17
C LYS A 461 3.76 1.83 -23.24
N HIS A 462 3.41 2.56 -22.18
CA HIS A 462 3.49 4.02 -22.17
C HIS A 462 4.93 4.51 -22.43
N PRO A 463 5.21 5.21 -23.54
CA PRO A 463 6.58 5.52 -23.95
C PRO A 463 7.29 6.52 -23.02
N ASN A 464 6.53 7.43 -22.40
CA ASN A 464 7.09 8.49 -21.55
C ASN A 464 7.18 8.15 -20.06
N TYR A 465 6.78 6.95 -19.62
CA TYR A 465 6.96 6.56 -18.21
C TYR A 465 8.44 6.43 -17.88
N GLU A 466 8.84 6.89 -16.69
CA GLU A 466 10.22 6.79 -16.25
C GLU A 466 10.63 5.32 -16.04
N SER A 467 9.70 4.47 -15.59
CA SER A 467 9.89 3.02 -15.54
C SER A 467 10.15 2.41 -16.93
N THR A 468 9.43 2.85 -17.96
CA THR A 468 9.63 2.40 -19.35
C THR A 468 10.96 2.88 -19.93
N LYS A 469 11.32 4.15 -19.71
CA LYS A 469 12.64 4.69 -20.10
C LYS A 469 13.78 3.92 -19.43
N PHE A 470 13.64 3.59 -18.15
CA PHE A 470 14.58 2.77 -17.41
C PHE A 470 14.72 1.36 -18.03
N ALA A 471 13.59 0.71 -18.38
CA ALA A 471 13.58 -0.60 -19.04
C ALA A 471 14.36 -0.59 -20.37
N LEU A 472 14.11 0.42 -21.21
CA LEU A 472 14.77 0.59 -22.50
C LEU A 472 16.28 0.80 -22.34
N LYS A 473 16.69 1.61 -21.37
CA LYS A 473 18.11 1.83 -21.04
C LYS A 473 18.79 0.54 -20.58
N LEU A 474 18.12 -0.29 -19.78
CA LEU A 474 18.64 -1.59 -19.38
C LEU A 474 18.78 -2.56 -20.56
N LYS A 475 17.80 -2.61 -21.47
CA LYS A 475 17.88 -3.42 -22.69
C LYS A 475 19.04 -3.00 -23.60
N GLN A 476 19.29 -1.69 -23.74
CA GLN A 476 20.41 -1.15 -24.52
C GLN A 476 21.77 -1.55 -23.93
N THR A 477 21.89 -1.51 -22.60
CA THR A 477 23.14 -1.83 -21.90
C THR A 477 23.36 -3.34 -21.73
N ASN A 478 22.31 -4.15 -21.85
CA ASN A 478 22.38 -5.60 -21.71
C ASN A 478 21.57 -6.30 -22.82
N PRO A 479 22.15 -6.50 -24.03
CA PRO A 479 21.42 -6.99 -25.20
C PRO A 479 20.72 -8.34 -25.03
N ASN A 480 21.24 -9.21 -24.15
CA ASN A 480 20.68 -10.53 -23.85
C ASN A 480 19.40 -10.49 -23.00
N LEU A 481 19.09 -9.34 -22.39
CA LEU A 481 17.90 -9.17 -21.56
C LEU A 481 16.65 -9.16 -22.44
N GLU A 482 15.65 -9.98 -22.15
CA GLU A 482 14.37 -9.92 -22.85
C GLU A 482 13.54 -8.74 -22.32
N LEU A 483 12.97 -7.92 -23.21
CA LEU A 483 12.10 -6.80 -22.84
C LEU A 483 10.70 -7.07 -23.37
N VAL A 484 9.72 -7.10 -22.47
CA VAL A 484 8.30 -7.26 -22.81
C VAL A 484 7.53 -6.02 -22.36
N GLN A 485 6.68 -5.49 -23.24
CA GLN A 485 5.82 -4.35 -22.93
C GLN A 485 4.36 -4.78 -22.88
N ILE A 486 3.69 -4.51 -21.76
CA ILE A 486 2.30 -4.91 -21.52
C ILE A 486 1.43 -3.67 -21.46
N GLN A 487 0.24 -3.76 -22.05
CA GLN A 487 -0.73 -2.67 -22.03
C GLN A 487 -1.27 -2.46 -20.61
N HIS A 488 -1.40 -1.19 -20.20
CA HIS A 488 -1.73 -0.77 -18.85
C HIS A 488 -3.01 -1.42 -18.28
N HIS A 489 -4.13 -1.31 -19.00
CA HIS A 489 -5.41 -1.79 -18.53
C HIS A 489 -5.49 -3.32 -18.54
N TYR A 490 -4.85 -3.96 -19.51
CA TYR A 490 -4.68 -5.40 -19.55
C TYR A 490 -3.86 -5.90 -18.34
N ALA A 491 -2.82 -5.17 -17.92
CA ALA A 491 -2.11 -5.50 -16.69
C ALA A 491 -3.00 -5.37 -15.43
N HIS A 492 -3.97 -4.45 -15.39
CA HIS A 492 -4.99 -4.46 -14.31
C HIS A 492 -5.85 -5.73 -14.34
N VAL A 493 -6.30 -6.17 -15.52
CA VAL A 493 -7.05 -7.45 -15.66
C VAL A 493 -6.23 -8.61 -15.08
N LEU A 494 -4.98 -8.72 -15.55
CA LEU A 494 -4.07 -9.79 -15.16
C LEU A 494 -3.71 -9.75 -13.67
N SER A 495 -3.64 -8.56 -13.06
CA SER A 495 -3.43 -8.42 -11.61
C SER A 495 -4.56 -9.09 -10.81
N VAL A 496 -5.81 -8.91 -11.23
CA VAL A 496 -6.97 -9.57 -10.59
C VAL A 496 -6.90 -11.08 -10.84
N MET A 497 -6.67 -11.49 -12.09
CA MET A 497 -6.56 -12.92 -12.43
C MET A 497 -5.44 -13.62 -11.66
N ALA A 498 -4.32 -12.94 -11.42
CA ALA A 498 -3.19 -13.46 -10.65
C ALA A 498 -3.55 -13.75 -9.19
N GLU A 499 -4.33 -12.88 -8.55
CA GLU A 499 -4.70 -13.06 -7.14
C GLU A 499 -5.57 -14.31 -6.93
N TYR A 500 -6.46 -14.59 -7.88
CA TYR A 500 -7.39 -15.71 -7.82
C TYR A 500 -6.95 -16.91 -8.67
N LYS A 501 -5.77 -16.85 -9.30
CA LYS A 501 -5.22 -17.90 -10.18
C LYS A 501 -6.21 -18.31 -11.28
N LEU A 502 -6.86 -17.33 -11.91
CA LEU A 502 -7.87 -17.57 -12.94
C LEU A 502 -7.21 -18.04 -14.25
N ASN A 503 -7.72 -19.14 -14.80
CA ASN A 503 -7.29 -19.74 -16.06
C ASN A 503 -8.41 -19.78 -17.12
N LYS A 504 -9.46 -19.00 -16.93
CA LYS A 504 -10.59 -18.85 -17.86
C LYS A 504 -10.65 -17.43 -18.39
N ASP A 505 -11.32 -17.26 -19.53
CA ASP A 505 -11.62 -15.93 -20.06
C ASP A 505 -12.53 -15.17 -19.09
N VAL A 506 -12.37 -13.85 -19.05
CA VAL A 506 -13.08 -12.96 -18.15
C VAL A 506 -13.65 -11.77 -18.92
N LEU A 507 -14.78 -11.25 -18.44
CA LEU A 507 -15.27 -9.92 -18.82
C LEU A 507 -14.74 -8.91 -17.82
N ALA A 508 -13.76 -8.11 -18.23
CA ALA A 508 -13.08 -7.16 -17.36
C ALA A 508 -13.54 -5.73 -17.59
N PHE A 509 -14.03 -5.08 -16.54
CA PHE A 509 -14.27 -3.64 -16.50
C PHE A 509 -13.06 -2.97 -15.84
N ILE A 510 -12.28 -2.22 -16.62
CA ILE A 510 -11.06 -1.54 -16.16
C ILE A 510 -11.25 -0.04 -16.24
N PHE A 511 -11.65 0.55 -15.10
CA PHE A 511 -12.00 1.96 -14.99
C PHE A 511 -10.94 2.70 -14.16
N ASP A 512 -10.31 3.68 -14.78
CA ASP A 512 -9.16 4.39 -14.23
C ASP A 512 -9.14 5.88 -14.64
N GLY A 513 -8.16 6.62 -14.11
CA GLY A 513 -7.91 8.01 -14.48
C GLY A 513 -7.22 8.15 -15.83
N THR A 514 -6.07 7.51 -16.02
CA THR A 514 -5.26 7.71 -17.22
C THR A 514 -4.41 6.47 -17.47
N GLY A 515 -4.60 5.81 -18.60
CA GLY A 515 -3.64 4.82 -19.08
C GLY A 515 -3.43 4.92 -20.60
N TYR A 516 -2.27 4.47 -21.07
CA TYR A 516 -1.92 4.54 -22.48
C TYR A 516 -2.69 3.50 -23.29
N GLY A 517 -3.51 3.96 -24.24
CA GLY A 517 -4.23 3.12 -25.17
C GLY A 517 -3.35 2.62 -26.31
N ASP A 518 -3.68 1.46 -26.87
CA ASP A 518 -2.96 0.95 -28.05
C ASP A 518 -3.18 1.82 -29.31
N ASP A 519 -4.23 2.63 -29.32
CA ASP A 519 -4.54 3.63 -30.35
C ASP A 519 -3.87 4.99 -30.08
N GLY A 520 -3.03 5.09 -29.05
CA GLY A 520 -2.36 6.33 -28.64
C GLY A 520 -3.25 7.33 -27.88
N ASN A 521 -4.53 7.00 -27.66
CA ASN A 521 -5.44 7.83 -26.86
C ASN A 521 -5.34 7.47 -25.37
N ILE A 522 -5.97 8.30 -24.53
CA ILE A 522 -5.99 8.08 -23.08
C ILE A 522 -7.18 7.20 -22.71
N TRP A 523 -6.90 5.96 -22.32
CA TRP A 523 -7.91 5.03 -21.83
C TRP A 523 -8.16 5.19 -20.33
N GLY A 524 -9.28 4.66 -19.87
CA GLY A 524 -9.67 4.63 -18.46
C GLY A 524 -11.14 4.27 -18.22
N GLY A 525 -11.82 3.73 -19.22
CA GLY A 525 -13.23 3.36 -19.18
C GLY A 525 -13.48 2.17 -20.08
N GLU A 526 -12.66 1.13 -19.92
CA GLU A 526 -12.55 0.06 -20.90
C GLU A 526 -13.24 -1.20 -20.41
N VAL A 527 -13.87 -1.91 -21.35
CA VAL A 527 -14.39 -3.26 -21.13
C VAL A 527 -13.67 -4.21 -22.07
N PHE A 528 -13.08 -5.26 -21.51
CA PHE A 528 -12.36 -6.29 -22.25
C PHE A 528 -13.03 -7.65 -22.07
N VAL A 529 -13.02 -8.45 -23.14
CA VAL A 529 -12.97 -9.89 -22.98
C VAL A 529 -11.49 -10.27 -23.03
N ALA A 530 -10.99 -10.89 -21.97
CA ALA A 530 -9.56 -11.12 -21.80
C ALA A 530 -9.27 -12.51 -21.24
N SER A 531 -8.17 -13.07 -21.69
CA SER A 531 -7.55 -14.26 -21.14
C SER A 531 -6.19 -13.87 -20.54
N LYS A 532 -5.37 -14.87 -20.22
CA LYS A 532 -4.01 -14.65 -19.73
C LYS A 532 -3.03 -14.18 -20.82
N THR A 533 -3.34 -14.49 -22.08
CA THR A 533 -2.45 -14.26 -23.23
C THR A 533 -2.94 -13.16 -24.16
N GLU A 534 -4.24 -12.89 -24.20
CA GLU A 534 -4.85 -11.92 -25.11
C GLU A 534 -6.00 -11.14 -24.48
N TYR A 535 -6.32 -10.00 -25.07
CA TYR A 535 -7.50 -9.21 -24.73
C TYR A 535 -8.11 -8.59 -25.98
N LYS A 536 -9.43 -8.44 -25.96
CA LYS A 536 -10.21 -7.73 -26.97
C LYS A 536 -11.03 -6.66 -26.28
N ARG A 537 -10.86 -5.40 -26.70
CA ARG A 537 -11.72 -4.28 -26.28
C ARG A 537 -13.11 -4.50 -26.87
N VAL A 538 -14.12 -4.72 -26.03
CA VAL A 538 -15.50 -5.00 -26.46
C VAL A 538 -16.42 -3.81 -26.27
N ASN A 539 -16.20 -3.00 -25.23
CA ASN A 539 -16.88 -1.73 -25.05
C ASN A 539 -15.94 -0.68 -24.47
N HIS A 540 -16.25 0.59 -24.70
CA HIS A 540 -15.59 1.69 -24.03
C HIS A 540 -16.48 2.94 -23.98
N PHE A 541 -16.18 3.86 -23.07
CA PHE A 541 -16.83 5.17 -23.10
C PHE A 541 -16.42 5.94 -24.36
N LYS A 542 -17.40 6.59 -25.01
CA LYS A 542 -17.13 7.44 -26.18
C LYS A 542 -16.05 8.46 -25.82
N TYR A 543 -15.07 8.62 -26.71
CA TYR A 543 -14.00 9.57 -26.52
C TYR A 543 -14.52 11.01 -26.40
N PHE A 544 -14.03 11.73 -25.39
CA PHE A 544 -14.19 13.17 -25.20
C PHE A 544 -12.82 13.83 -25.03
N LYS A 545 -12.77 15.17 -25.07
CA LYS A 545 -11.51 15.92 -25.14
C LYS A 545 -11.04 16.45 -23.79
N LEU A 546 -9.75 16.26 -23.49
CA LEU A 546 -9.09 16.91 -22.36
C LEU A 546 -8.63 18.31 -22.74
N LEU A 547 -9.47 19.33 -22.57
CA LEU A 547 -9.15 20.71 -22.99
C LEU A 547 -7.92 21.26 -22.25
N GLY A 548 -6.77 21.30 -22.92
CA GLY A 548 -5.49 21.70 -22.34
C GLY A 548 -4.68 20.57 -21.71
N GLY A 549 -4.97 19.31 -22.04
CA GLY A 549 -4.22 18.13 -21.59
C GLY A 549 -4.25 17.97 -20.07
N GLU A 550 -3.08 17.91 -19.44
CA GLU A 550 -2.94 17.75 -17.98
C GLU A 550 -3.66 18.83 -17.16
N LYS A 551 -3.81 20.06 -17.71
CA LYS A 551 -4.57 21.11 -17.03
C LYS A 551 -6.04 20.72 -16.81
N ALA A 552 -6.63 19.90 -17.69
CA ALA A 552 -8.00 19.44 -17.52
C ALA A 552 -8.15 18.46 -16.34
N VAL A 553 -7.09 17.71 -16.01
CA VAL A 553 -7.06 16.84 -14.81
C VAL A 553 -7.09 17.68 -13.54
N LEU A 554 -6.32 18.78 -13.51
CA LEU A 554 -6.30 19.69 -12.36
C LEU A 554 -7.52 20.63 -12.31
N GLU A 555 -8.15 20.92 -13.44
CA GLU A 555 -9.32 21.81 -13.54
C GLU A 555 -10.55 21.05 -14.09
N PRO A 556 -11.26 20.24 -13.28
CA PRO A 556 -12.47 19.53 -13.65
C PRO A 556 -13.51 20.32 -14.46
N LYS A 557 -13.60 21.63 -14.24
CA LYS A 557 -14.45 22.53 -15.01
C LYS A 557 -14.22 22.48 -16.52
N ARG A 558 -12.99 22.19 -16.97
CA ARG A 558 -12.64 22.05 -18.39
C ARG A 558 -13.20 20.77 -18.99
N LEU A 559 -13.25 19.69 -18.21
CA LEU A 559 -13.80 18.40 -18.62
C LEU A 559 -15.32 18.49 -18.77
N ALA A 560 -15.99 19.10 -17.78
CA ALA A 560 -17.42 19.39 -17.85
C ALA A 560 -17.75 20.22 -19.11
N LEU A 561 -16.96 21.25 -19.40
CA LEU A 561 -17.15 22.08 -20.60
C LEU A 561 -16.96 21.29 -21.90
N SER A 562 -16.00 20.37 -21.97
CA SER A 562 -15.85 19.48 -23.15
C SER A 562 -17.09 18.63 -23.38
N LEU A 563 -17.63 18.01 -22.33
CA LEU A 563 -18.82 17.16 -22.45
C LEU A 563 -20.08 17.95 -22.84
N LEU A 564 -20.15 19.22 -22.43
CA LEU A 564 -21.19 20.14 -22.91
C LEU A 564 -21.07 20.40 -24.41
N PHE A 565 -19.87 20.67 -24.93
CA PHE A 565 -19.68 20.85 -26.38
C PHE A 565 -19.96 19.59 -27.20
N ASP A 566 -19.77 18.41 -26.62
CA ASP A 566 -20.15 17.14 -27.28
C ASP A 566 -21.68 16.95 -27.32
N SER A 567 -22.44 17.65 -26.47
CA SER A 567 -23.89 17.43 -26.28
C SER A 567 -24.77 18.60 -26.75
N PHE A 568 -24.21 19.80 -26.90
CA PHE A 568 -24.89 21.07 -27.17
C PHE A 568 -24.08 21.96 -28.12
N SER A 569 -24.78 22.84 -28.82
CA SER A 569 -24.16 23.94 -29.59
C SER A 569 -23.53 24.99 -28.68
N LEU A 570 -22.60 25.78 -29.22
CA LEU A 570 -21.95 26.87 -28.48
C LEU A 570 -22.96 27.89 -27.92
N GLU A 571 -24.00 28.22 -28.69
CA GLU A 571 -25.04 29.16 -28.26
C GLU A 571 -25.85 28.60 -27.09
N GLU A 572 -26.21 27.32 -27.13
CA GLU A 572 -26.86 26.64 -26.00
C GLU A 572 -25.96 26.67 -24.76
N VAL A 573 -24.68 26.31 -24.90
CA VAL A 573 -23.73 26.31 -23.76
C VAL A 573 -23.58 27.69 -23.14
N LEU A 574 -23.51 28.76 -23.94
CA LEU A 574 -23.42 30.14 -23.43
C LEU A 574 -24.67 30.57 -22.65
N ASN A 575 -25.83 30.01 -23.00
CA ASN A 575 -27.10 30.30 -22.33
C ASN A 575 -27.38 29.41 -21.10
N LEU A 576 -26.54 28.39 -20.83
CA LEU A 576 -26.74 27.50 -19.69
C LEU A 576 -26.41 28.21 -18.36
N GLU A 577 -27.40 28.24 -17.47
CA GLU A 577 -27.29 28.86 -16.14
C GLU A 577 -26.71 27.94 -15.04
N ILE A 578 -25.76 27.08 -15.39
CA ILE A 578 -25.21 26.06 -14.48
C ILE A 578 -23.85 26.45 -13.88
N PRO A 579 -23.49 25.94 -12.68
CA PRO A 579 -22.27 26.33 -11.98
C PRO A 579 -20.98 26.19 -12.79
N CYS A 580 -20.82 25.09 -13.54
CA CYS A 580 -19.60 24.84 -14.31
C CYS A 580 -19.41 25.78 -15.52
N VAL A 581 -20.47 26.43 -16.00
CA VAL A 581 -20.39 27.46 -17.05
C VAL A 581 -20.10 28.82 -16.43
N LYS A 582 -20.78 29.15 -15.32
CA LYS A 582 -20.66 30.42 -14.59
C LYS A 582 -19.25 30.71 -14.04
N VAL A 583 -18.39 29.69 -13.89
CA VAL A 583 -16.98 29.87 -13.47
C VAL A 583 -16.07 30.37 -14.59
N PHE A 584 -16.54 30.42 -15.84
CA PHE A 584 -15.79 30.93 -16.98
C PHE A 584 -16.38 32.27 -17.46
N LYS A 585 -15.53 33.10 -18.04
CA LYS A 585 -15.98 34.22 -18.87
C LYS A 585 -16.44 33.70 -20.23
N GLU A 586 -17.40 34.37 -20.87
CA GLU A 586 -17.85 34.00 -22.22
C GLU A 586 -16.70 33.92 -23.24
N SER A 587 -15.73 34.83 -23.16
CA SER A 587 -14.53 34.81 -24.01
C SER A 587 -13.70 33.55 -23.82
N GLU A 588 -13.62 33.02 -22.60
CA GLU A 588 -12.93 31.76 -22.31
C GLU A 588 -13.69 30.58 -22.88
N ILE A 589 -15.02 30.56 -22.75
CA ILE A 589 -15.88 29.51 -23.33
C ILE A 589 -15.69 29.45 -24.85
N LYS A 590 -15.72 30.61 -25.54
CA LYS A 590 -15.50 30.69 -27.00
C LYS A 590 -14.11 30.21 -27.40
N MET A 591 -13.08 30.55 -26.62
CA MET A 591 -11.72 30.06 -26.81
C MET A 591 -11.65 28.53 -26.65
N PHE A 592 -12.23 27.98 -25.57
CA PHE A 592 -12.25 26.54 -25.32
C PHE A 592 -13.06 25.78 -26.36
N HIS A 593 -14.16 26.33 -26.85
CA HIS A 593 -14.92 25.75 -27.96
C HIS A 593 -14.06 25.69 -29.23
N THR A 594 -13.29 26.74 -29.53
CA THR A 594 -12.34 26.74 -30.67
C THR A 594 -11.26 25.67 -30.49
N MET A 595 -10.70 25.53 -29.27
CA MET A 595 -9.74 24.47 -28.95
C MET A 595 -10.35 23.07 -29.13
N TRP A 596 -11.58 22.88 -28.62
CA TRP A 596 -12.34 21.64 -28.75
C TRP A 596 -12.59 21.32 -30.23
N GLN A 597 -13.12 22.26 -31.01
CA GLN A 597 -13.45 22.06 -32.43
C GLN A 597 -12.22 21.71 -33.27
N LYS A 598 -11.10 22.42 -33.05
CA LYS A 598 -9.84 22.21 -33.78
C LYS A 598 -8.95 21.10 -33.22
N GLY A 599 -9.29 20.53 -32.06
CA GLY A 599 -8.47 19.52 -31.38
C GLY A 599 -7.13 20.05 -30.85
N LEU A 600 -7.01 21.35 -30.58
CA LEU A 600 -5.74 21.97 -30.16
C LEU A 600 -5.44 21.66 -28.69
N ASN A 601 -4.32 20.99 -28.43
CA ASN A 601 -3.91 20.54 -27.09
C ASN A 601 -5.06 19.86 -26.32
N SER A 602 -5.82 19.03 -27.04
CA SER A 602 -7.07 18.45 -26.57
C SER A 602 -7.08 16.94 -26.85
N PRO A 603 -6.17 16.17 -26.22
CA PRO A 603 -6.09 14.73 -26.44
C PRO A 603 -7.42 14.06 -26.07
N LEU A 604 -7.73 12.97 -26.77
CA LEU A 604 -8.94 12.20 -26.55
C LEU A 604 -8.80 11.28 -25.33
N THR A 605 -9.88 11.14 -24.57
CA THR A 605 -9.94 10.22 -23.44
C THR A 605 -11.29 9.52 -23.33
N SER A 606 -11.26 8.26 -22.90
CA SER A 606 -12.43 7.45 -22.51
C SER A 606 -12.49 7.23 -21.00
N SER A 607 -11.75 8.03 -20.21
CA SER A 607 -11.58 7.79 -18.78
C SER A 607 -12.84 8.03 -17.96
N VAL A 608 -13.21 7.03 -17.15
CA VAL A 608 -14.24 7.17 -16.12
C VAL A 608 -13.75 8.05 -14.97
N GLY A 609 -12.46 8.01 -14.62
CA GLY A 609 -11.91 8.95 -13.64
C GLY A 609 -12.09 10.42 -14.05
N ARG A 610 -11.90 10.74 -15.34
CA ARG A 610 -12.15 12.07 -15.90
C ARG A 610 -13.65 12.40 -15.96
N LEU A 611 -14.51 11.40 -16.11
CA LEU A 611 -15.96 11.58 -16.00
C LEU A 611 -16.39 11.94 -14.58
N PHE A 612 -15.84 11.28 -13.55
CA PHE A 612 -16.03 11.68 -12.14
C PHE A 612 -15.63 13.13 -11.92
N ASP A 613 -14.51 13.56 -12.51
CA ASP A 613 -14.06 14.96 -12.43
C ASP A 613 -15.11 15.91 -13.03
N ALA A 614 -15.58 15.65 -14.25
CA ALA A 614 -16.61 16.46 -14.89
C ALA A 614 -17.90 16.55 -14.05
N VAL A 615 -18.36 15.42 -13.50
CA VAL A 615 -19.56 15.35 -12.66
C VAL A 615 -19.40 16.15 -11.36
N ALA A 616 -18.23 16.12 -10.73
CA ALA A 616 -17.95 16.96 -9.55
C ALA A 616 -18.07 18.45 -9.89
N SER A 617 -17.69 18.85 -11.11
CA SER A 617 -17.88 20.23 -11.57
C SER A 617 -19.34 20.55 -11.90
N PHE A 618 -20.10 19.64 -12.53
CA PHE A 618 -21.54 19.83 -12.77
C PHE A 618 -22.31 20.02 -11.44
N ALA A 619 -21.97 19.21 -10.43
CA ALA A 619 -22.58 19.26 -9.10
C ALA A 619 -22.11 20.44 -8.22
N ASN A 620 -21.25 21.33 -8.74
CA ASN A 620 -20.63 22.43 -7.98
C ASN A 620 -19.90 21.97 -6.70
N ILE A 621 -19.29 20.79 -6.77
CA ILE A 621 -18.50 20.21 -5.67
C ILE A 621 -17.06 20.71 -5.76
N LEU A 622 -16.46 20.60 -6.95
CA LEU A 622 -15.05 20.95 -7.14
C LEU A 622 -14.78 21.32 -8.60
N HIS A 623 -14.14 22.48 -8.79
CA HIS A 623 -13.72 22.95 -10.12
C HIS A 623 -12.21 22.91 -10.34
N ILE A 624 -11.42 22.81 -9.26
CA ILE A 624 -9.96 22.74 -9.27
C ILE A 624 -9.52 21.71 -8.22
N GLN A 625 -8.81 20.68 -8.65
CA GLN A 625 -8.28 19.63 -7.77
C GLN A 625 -6.95 20.03 -7.16
N SER A 626 -6.75 19.60 -5.92
CA SER A 626 -5.50 19.77 -5.18
C SER A 626 -4.68 18.47 -5.08
N TYR A 627 -5.33 17.31 -5.28
CA TYR A 627 -4.70 16.01 -5.35
C TYR A 627 -5.53 15.04 -6.22
N GLU A 628 -4.88 13.98 -6.69
CA GLU A 628 -5.50 12.94 -7.51
C GLU A 628 -6.61 12.18 -6.75
N GLY A 629 -7.77 12.02 -7.38
CA GLY A 629 -8.92 11.29 -6.82
C GLY A 629 -9.80 12.09 -5.85
N GLU A 630 -9.56 13.41 -5.71
CA GLU A 630 -10.32 14.28 -4.80
C GLU A 630 -11.82 14.31 -5.12
N THR A 631 -12.15 14.37 -6.42
CA THR A 631 -13.54 14.38 -6.92
C THR A 631 -14.29 13.09 -6.60
N GLY A 632 -13.63 11.93 -6.78
CA GLY A 632 -14.20 10.61 -6.47
C GLY A 632 -14.57 10.48 -4.99
N LEU A 633 -13.69 10.91 -4.08
CA LEU A 633 -13.95 10.90 -2.64
C LEU A 633 -15.08 11.86 -2.23
N GLN A 634 -15.14 13.05 -2.84
CA GLN A 634 -16.20 14.02 -2.51
C GLN A 634 -17.57 13.61 -3.08
N ILE A 635 -17.62 13.02 -4.28
CA ILE A 635 -18.85 12.47 -4.87
C ILE A 635 -19.42 11.37 -3.95
N GLU A 636 -18.57 10.50 -3.41
CA GLU A 636 -18.98 9.42 -2.49
C GLU A 636 -19.77 9.96 -1.27
N GLN A 637 -19.37 11.11 -0.73
CA GLN A 637 -20.05 11.73 0.41
C GLN A 637 -21.51 12.11 0.12
N TYR A 638 -21.82 12.43 -1.14
CA TYR A 638 -23.15 12.87 -1.56
C TYR A 638 -24.03 11.74 -2.09
N TYR A 639 -23.53 10.51 -2.12
CA TYR A 639 -24.34 9.36 -2.47
C TYR A 639 -25.43 9.10 -1.42
N ASP A 640 -26.66 8.93 -1.90
CA ASP A 640 -27.81 8.57 -1.09
C ASP A 640 -28.45 7.30 -1.64
N LYS A 641 -28.32 6.21 -0.88
CA LYS A 641 -28.84 4.89 -1.25
C LYS A 641 -30.37 4.85 -1.43
N THR A 642 -31.11 5.86 -0.95
CA THR A 642 -32.57 5.92 -1.18
C THR A 642 -32.91 6.42 -2.58
N ILE A 643 -31.96 7.03 -3.29
CA ILE A 643 -32.11 7.45 -4.69
C ILE A 643 -31.72 6.24 -5.54
N THR A 644 -32.71 5.57 -6.11
CA THR A 644 -32.51 4.35 -6.93
C THR A 644 -32.48 4.64 -8.43
N GLN A 645 -32.82 5.86 -8.83
CA GLN A 645 -32.84 6.26 -10.23
C GLN A 645 -31.43 6.34 -10.82
N SER A 646 -31.33 6.12 -12.12
CA SER A 646 -30.15 6.37 -12.96
C SER A 646 -30.49 7.38 -14.06
N TYR A 647 -29.48 7.86 -14.76
CA TYR A 647 -29.64 8.64 -15.99
C TYR A 647 -29.72 7.72 -17.21
N ALA A 648 -30.34 8.22 -18.28
CA ALA A 648 -30.37 7.52 -19.55
C ALA A 648 -29.00 7.58 -20.25
N TYR A 649 -28.64 6.50 -20.93
CA TYR A 649 -27.46 6.36 -21.78
C TYR A 649 -27.79 5.42 -22.93
N GLU A 650 -26.93 5.39 -23.94
CA GLU A 650 -27.02 4.43 -25.04
C GLU A 650 -25.70 3.70 -25.22
N ILE A 651 -25.78 2.47 -25.73
CA ILE A 651 -24.62 1.72 -26.20
C ILE A 651 -24.80 1.57 -27.71
N ILE A 652 -24.00 2.31 -28.48
CA ILE A 652 -24.03 2.28 -29.95
C ILE A 652 -22.79 1.52 -30.40
N GLU A 653 -22.99 0.36 -31.01
CA GLU A 653 -21.91 -0.59 -31.33
C GLU A 653 -21.11 -0.96 -30.06
N ASP A 654 -19.85 -0.53 -29.98
CA ASP A 654 -18.96 -0.72 -28.83
C ASP A 654 -18.89 0.50 -27.89
N LYS A 655 -19.54 1.63 -28.23
CA LYS A 655 -19.38 2.90 -27.51
C LYS A 655 -20.53 3.17 -26.54
N ILE A 656 -20.16 3.49 -25.31
CA ILE A 656 -21.08 4.00 -24.28
C ILE A 656 -21.21 5.51 -24.46
N GLU A 657 -22.38 5.95 -24.89
CA GLU A 657 -22.71 7.34 -25.20
C GLU A 657 -23.44 8.00 -24.02
N LEU A 658 -22.89 9.12 -23.57
CA LEU A 658 -23.34 9.81 -22.35
C LEU A 658 -24.15 11.08 -22.61
N SER A 659 -24.44 11.41 -23.87
CA SER A 659 -25.11 12.66 -24.24
C SER A 659 -26.47 12.82 -23.54
N PHE A 660 -27.26 11.74 -23.42
CA PHE A 660 -28.51 11.73 -22.67
C PHE A 660 -28.29 11.98 -21.18
N MET A 661 -27.28 11.34 -20.58
CA MET A 661 -26.93 11.54 -19.19
C MET A 661 -26.57 12.99 -18.93
N ILE A 662 -25.73 13.61 -19.77
CA ILE A 662 -25.33 15.01 -19.61
C ILE A 662 -26.55 15.93 -19.74
N LYS A 663 -27.41 15.72 -20.74
CA LYS A 663 -28.65 16.50 -20.94
C LYS A 663 -29.59 16.43 -19.73
N GLN A 664 -29.75 15.26 -19.13
CA GLN A 664 -30.58 15.10 -17.93
C GLN A 664 -29.89 15.69 -16.68
N MET A 665 -28.58 15.50 -16.54
CA MET A 665 -27.82 15.93 -15.37
C MET A 665 -27.80 17.45 -15.20
N ILE A 666 -27.70 18.23 -16.28
CA ILE A 666 -27.68 19.70 -16.18
C ILE A 666 -29.01 20.31 -15.70
N LEU A 667 -30.11 19.56 -15.78
CA LEU A 667 -31.42 19.98 -15.28
C LEU A 667 -31.55 19.76 -13.76
N GLU A 668 -30.70 18.91 -13.18
CA GLU A 668 -30.70 18.62 -11.76
C GLU A 668 -29.97 19.70 -10.97
N LYS A 669 -30.57 20.14 -9.87
CA LYS A 669 -30.00 21.19 -9.00
C LYS A 669 -29.43 20.64 -7.70
N ASP A 670 -29.89 19.47 -7.26
CA ASP A 670 -29.40 18.84 -6.04
C ASP A 670 -28.17 17.98 -6.32
N LYS A 671 -27.05 18.35 -5.71
CA LYS A 671 -25.80 17.57 -5.77
C LYS A 671 -25.96 16.12 -5.33
N LYS A 672 -26.85 15.81 -4.37
CA LYS A 672 -27.12 14.43 -3.96
C LYS A 672 -27.77 13.64 -5.08
N GLN A 673 -28.74 14.23 -5.77
CA GLN A 673 -29.38 13.63 -6.94
C GLN A 673 -28.35 13.41 -8.05
N ILE A 674 -27.54 14.42 -8.36
CA ILE A 674 -26.50 14.32 -9.38
C ILE A 674 -25.52 13.17 -9.09
N CYS A 675 -24.95 13.15 -7.88
CA CYS A 675 -23.96 12.14 -7.50
C CYS A 675 -24.58 10.73 -7.45
N SER A 676 -25.76 10.59 -6.85
CA SER A 676 -26.40 9.28 -6.68
C SER A 676 -26.82 8.67 -8.01
N LYS A 677 -27.52 9.45 -8.86
CA LYS A 677 -27.90 9.00 -10.20
C LYS A 677 -26.67 8.70 -11.05
N PHE A 678 -25.59 9.48 -10.94
CA PHE A 678 -24.35 9.20 -11.68
C PHE A 678 -23.75 7.84 -11.28
N ILE A 679 -23.53 7.59 -9.99
CA ILE A 679 -23.00 6.29 -9.51
C ILE A 679 -23.90 5.13 -9.93
N ASN A 680 -25.22 5.28 -9.78
CA ASN A 680 -26.19 4.27 -10.22
C ASN A 680 -26.14 4.04 -11.73
N THR A 681 -25.89 5.09 -12.53
CA THR A 681 -25.75 4.99 -13.99
C THR A 681 -24.53 4.16 -14.37
N ILE A 682 -23.38 4.40 -13.73
CA ILE A 682 -22.17 3.58 -13.96
C ILE A 682 -22.44 2.12 -13.56
N GLY A 683 -23.10 1.88 -12.43
CA GLY A 683 -23.52 0.55 -12.01
C GLY A 683 -24.41 -0.15 -13.04
N GLN A 684 -25.40 0.57 -13.58
CA GLN A 684 -26.33 0.03 -14.58
C GLN A 684 -25.62 -0.27 -15.92
N ILE A 685 -24.72 0.59 -16.37
CA ILE A 685 -23.91 0.35 -17.58
C ILE A 685 -23.12 -0.95 -17.44
N ILE A 686 -22.44 -1.13 -16.31
CA ILE A 686 -21.68 -2.37 -16.03
C ILE A 686 -22.61 -3.58 -16.03
N LEU A 687 -23.77 -3.46 -15.39
CA LEU A 687 -24.74 -4.55 -15.29
C LEU A 687 -25.29 -4.94 -16.67
N ASP A 688 -25.69 -3.98 -17.49
CA ASP A 688 -26.25 -4.21 -18.81
C ASP A 688 -25.24 -4.89 -19.73
N ILE A 689 -24.00 -4.38 -19.78
CA ILE A 689 -22.91 -5.00 -20.55
C ILE A 689 -22.62 -6.41 -20.02
N SER A 690 -22.57 -6.58 -18.70
CA SER A 690 -22.35 -7.90 -18.11
C SER A 690 -23.44 -8.89 -18.55
N ASN A 691 -24.69 -8.45 -18.68
CA ASN A 691 -25.83 -9.29 -19.06
C ASN A 691 -25.79 -9.75 -20.52
N LEU A 692 -25.00 -9.10 -21.37
CA LEU A 692 -24.70 -9.57 -22.73
C LEU A 692 -23.65 -10.69 -22.76
N HIS A 693 -22.93 -10.90 -21.65
CA HIS A 693 -21.81 -11.84 -21.49
C HIS A 693 -21.98 -12.69 -20.21
N LYS A 694 -23.13 -13.36 -20.06
CA LYS A 694 -23.47 -14.10 -18.83
C LYS A 694 -22.60 -15.32 -18.56
N ASP A 695 -21.95 -15.84 -19.58
CA ASP A 695 -21.05 -17.00 -19.55
C ASP A 695 -19.66 -16.67 -18.97
N LEU A 696 -19.30 -15.38 -18.91
CA LEU A 696 -17.99 -14.94 -18.42
C LEU A 696 -18.05 -14.42 -16.98
N PRO A 697 -17.08 -14.80 -16.13
CA PRO A 697 -16.87 -14.17 -14.84
C PRO A 697 -16.46 -12.71 -15.02
N ILE A 698 -16.89 -11.86 -14.08
CA ILE A 698 -16.61 -10.43 -14.12
C ILE A 698 -15.30 -10.14 -13.39
N VAL A 699 -14.46 -9.28 -13.97
CA VAL A 699 -13.27 -8.73 -13.31
C VAL A 699 -13.43 -7.22 -13.19
N LEU A 700 -13.23 -6.66 -11.99
CA LEU A 700 -13.20 -5.22 -11.75
C LEU A 700 -11.78 -4.79 -11.38
N GLY A 701 -11.23 -3.79 -12.07
CA GLY A 701 -9.88 -3.27 -11.81
C GLY A 701 -9.69 -1.81 -12.24
N GLY A 702 -8.61 -1.18 -11.77
CA GLY A 702 -8.34 0.24 -12.01
C GLY A 702 -8.78 1.15 -10.86
N GLY A 703 -8.18 2.35 -10.81
CA GLY A 703 -8.28 3.28 -9.68
C GLY A 703 -9.71 3.75 -9.34
N VAL A 704 -10.66 3.71 -10.27
CA VAL A 704 -12.05 4.13 -10.02
C VAL A 704 -12.76 3.19 -9.04
N PHE A 705 -12.47 1.89 -9.08
CA PHE A 705 -13.06 0.92 -8.15
C PHE A 705 -12.53 1.04 -6.71
N GLN A 706 -11.62 1.98 -6.44
CA GLN A 706 -11.33 2.39 -5.07
C GLN A 706 -12.49 3.17 -4.43
N ASN A 707 -13.41 3.74 -5.23
CA ASN A 707 -14.65 4.33 -4.74
C ASN A 707 -15.49 3.24 -4.06
N ARG A 708 -15.59 3.34 -2.73
CA ARG A 708 -16.21 2.30 -1.90
C ARG A 708 -17.69 2.13 -2.25
N THR A 709 -18.39 3.24 -2.46
CA THR A 709 -19.82 3.22 -2.79
C THR A 709 -20.10 2.49 -4.10
N LEU A 710 -19.35 2.81 -5.16
CA LEU A 710 -19.50 2.14 -6.46
C LEU A 710 -19.21 0.64 -6.35
N LEU A 711 -18.13 0.27 -5.64
CA LEU A 711 -17.76 -1.14 -5.50
C LEU A 711 -18.80 -1.92 -4.66
N GLU A 712 -19.29 -1.36 -3.54
CA GLU A 712 -20.36 -1.98 -2.74
C GLU A 712 -21.67 -2.13 -3.54
N LEU A 713 -22.03 -1.10 -4.32
CA LEU A 713 -23.22 -1.15 -5.19
C LEU A 713 -23.11 -2.32 -6.20
N LEU A 714 -21.98 -2.43 -6.89
CA LEU A 714 -21.75 -3.49 -7.87
C LEU A 714 -21.73 -4.88 -7.24
N ILE A 715 -21.09 -5.04 -6.08
CA ILE A 715 -21.07 -6.31 -5.35
C ILE A 715 -22.50 -6.78 -5.06
N ASN A 716 -23.36 -5.87 -4.59
CA ASN A 716 -24.76 -6.21 -4.31
C ASN A 716 -25.52 -6.58 -5.60
N MET A 717 -25.38 -5.77 -6.66
CA MET A 717 -26.02 -6.05 -7.96
C MET A 717 -25.60 -7.40 -8.55
N PHE A 718 -24.32 -7.77 -8.42
CA PHE A 718 -23.83 -9.06 -8.92
C PHE A 718 -24.29 -10.23 -8.06
N LYS A 719 -24.34 -10.08 -6.73
CA LYS A 719 -24.91 -11.10 -5.83
C LYS A 719 -26.38 -11.35 -6.15
N ASP A 720 -27.16 -10.28 -6.36
CA ASP A 720 -28.59 -10.39 -6.67
C ASP A 720 -28.86 -11.13 -8.00
N GLN A 721 -27.94 -10.99 -8.97
CA GLN A 721 -28.01 -11.70 -10.26
C GLN A 721 -27.23 -13.03 -10.28
N ASN A 722 -26.68 -13.46 -9.14
CA ASN A 722 -25.83 -14.64 -9.00
C ASN A 722 -24.68 -14.67 -10.02
N ARG A 723 -24.04 -13.52 -10.25
CA ARG A 723 -22.89 -13.37 -11.16
C ARG A 723 -21.60 -13.68 -10.40
N GLU A 724 -20.73 -14.45 -11.03
CA GLU A 724 -19.37 -14.66 -10.54
C GLU A 724 -18.52 -13.41 -10.84
N PHE A 725 -17.85 -12.86 -9.83
CA PHE A 725 -17.04 -11.66 -9.98
C PHE A 725 -15.78 -11.66 -9.10
N TYR A 726 -14.78 -10.90 -9.53
CA TYR A 726 -13.48 -10.78 -8.88
C TYR A 726 -12.94 -9.36 -8.91
N TYR A 727 -12.24 -8.98 -7.85
CA TYR A 727 -11.48 -7.74 -7.74
C TYR A 727 -10.33 -7.96 -6.74
N ASN A 728 -9.21 -7.25 -6.88
CA ASN A 728 -8.06 -7.42 -5.98
C ASN A 728 -8.40 -7.04 -4.53
N LYS A 729 -7.94 -7.87 -3.56
CA LYS A 729 -8.10 -7.64 -2.12
C LYS A 729 -6.75 -7.43 -1.45
N ASN A 730 -5.81 -8.34 -1.71
CA ASN A 730 -4.46 -8.36 -1.17
C ASN A 730 -3.45 -7.59 -2.02
N ILE A 731 -3.74 -7.43 -3.32
CA ILE A 731 -3.02 -6.55 -4.23
C ILE A 731 -3.80 -5.23 -4.33
N PRO A 732 -3.15 -4.06 -4.45
CA PRO A 732 -3.88 -2.82 -4.68
C PRO A 732 -4.69 -2.85 -6.00
N LEU A 733 -5.93 -2.37 -5.97
CA LEU A 733 -6.80 -2.24 -7.17
C LEU A 733 -6.32 -1.17 -8.17
N ASN A 734 -5.46 -0.27 -7.72
CA ASN A 734 -4.88 0.80 -8.51
C ASN A 734 -3.52 0.38 -9.11
N ASP A 735 -2.81 1.33 -9.71
CA ASP A 735 -1.48 1.15 -10.33
C ASP A 735 -0.46 0.37 -9.50
N GLY A 736 -0.60 0.33 -8.17
CA GLY A 736 0.23 -0.51 -7.30
C GLY A 736 0.11 -2.01 -7.56
N GLY A 737 -0.92 -2.48 -8.27
CA GLY A 737 -1.10 -3.87 -8.70
C GLY A 737 -0.56 -4.19 -10.10
N ILE A 738 -0.27 -3.18 -10.92
CA ILE A 738 0.14 -3.37 -12.34
C ILE A 738 1.37 -4.27 -12.47
N SER A 739 2.33 -4.16 -11.56
CA SER A 739 3.55 -4.98 -11.63
C SER A 739 3.28 -6.47 -11.45
N VAL A 740 2.24 -6.85 -10.70
CA VAL A 740 1.83 -8.24 -10.56
C VAL A 740 1.21 -8.76 -11.86
N GLY A 741 0.30 -7.98 -12.45
CA GLY A 741 -0.34 -8.35 -13.73
C GLY A 741 0.65 -8.49 -14.88
N GLN A 742 1.66 -7.61 -14.93
CA GLN A 742 2.78 -7.71 -15.87
C GLN A 742 3.55 -9.04 -15.74
N ILE A 743 3.76 -9.55 -14.53
CA ILE A 743 4.38 -10.87 -14.32
C ILE A 743 3.43 -11.99 -14.72
N TYR A 744 2.15 -11.89 -14.35
CA TYR A 744 1.16 -12.94 -14.62
C TYR A 744 0.96 -13.21 -16.12
N HIS A 745 1.24 -12.24 -16.99
CA HIS A 745 1.26 -12.46 -18.43
C HIS A 745 2.32 -13.47 -18.89
N ILE A 746 3.48 -13.53 -18.19
CA ILE A 746 4.67 -14.27 -18.63
C ILE A 746 4.69 -15.71 -18.10
N ILE A 747 4.27 -15.90 -16.84
CA ILE A 747 4.23 -17.20 -16.15
C ILE A 747 2.95 -17.93 -16.50
#